data_AF-A0A9E1VDP8-F1
#
_entry.id   AF-A0A9E1VDP8-F1
#
_cell.length_a   1.000
_cell.length_b   1.000
_cell.length_c   1.000
_cell.angle_alpha   90.00
_cell.angle_beta   90.00
_cell.angle_gamma   90.00
#
_symmetry.space_group_name_H-M   'P 1'
#
loop_
_entity.id
_entity.type
_entity.pdbx_description
1 polymer ?
#
loop_
_entity_poly.entity_id
_entity_poly.type
_entity_poly.pdbx_seq_one_letter_code
_entity_poly.pdbx_strand_id
1 'polypeptide(L)'
;MRNFYSLILAMLFVSTITAQVRYVDEIFTDVTVTSDVTYAANVTVITTLQGLPPMALPQNMDVYTPTGDVETDRPLIIYLHTGNFLPQYVNGGATGNRDDNAAVEICSRFARMGYVVASIDYRLGWNPLAATQTERSVQLIGAAYRGVQDARTAVRYFRMDADVQGNTFGIDPTKIAYFGEGTGGYISYAAATISDYYDIILDDMGVPISKFWYDHDGDPATDQVPMVIDAVHGDPEAKLDGYLPTGVDDDGNPTYMQLCIGHYPDYSSDVSFSMNMGGALGDLNWLDQGDVPMVSFQCPHDPFAPYTTGVLIVPTTGNQIISVSGAYDVHAEINGYPAPNNNEVYQSAGLSDPLSLEAIANGGSDGLFPVLNNYVDGAPTQPYDGSPWQWWDEAAAQAYDDANGTAIWATQMTLNPDMGPTEANMWIDVIQDYTAPRLALALGVASSGPGCTDTDACNFNALASSDDGSCSYADPGYACDGTSLNIEGCTSAIACNYNEAATIDDGSCDYLEGTDIPTGAEVVWLVGLTLSGTPYESLAGGCEAGGGVNPDVSINGVIVGDGSTPLSMAGISDPTGLLGELAALASTVQFSICGTNMTVAALGNNIPMVGNGQFWMSPIPVSADPTTGAGQYLWAAPMYNFTIGCGIPDACNFSGDPCELSLLCTFPGCTDEGADNYDPDAGCDAGNCVTSGCTNDGATNYNAAANTDDGSCLFLVTLQVNMSEVATSGVNIAGAFQGWDPAATACADLGGGVYEYAIALAPGTYEYKFINGNAWGDDEYVNGDCSNGGGNRVVIVVDAATGNGTPCYTSCDDCAPVVVMGCTYDAADNYNAAANDDDGSCEFSGGSDCVGDLDGDGVSATADLLLFLSVFGSSCN
;
A
#
# COMPACT_ATOMS: atom_id res chain seq x y z
N MET A 1 -7.34 -21.78 11.00
CA MET A 1 -8.26 -20.90 11.76
C MET A 1 -9.18 -21.70 12.69
N ARG A 2 -8.73 -22.03 13.90
CA ARG A 2 -9.63 -22.46 15.00
C ARG A 2 -9.02 -22.36 16.42
N ASN A 3 -7.74 -22.00 16.58
CA ASN A 3 -7.06 -22.06 17.87
C ASN A 3 -6.27 -20.79 18.25
N PHE A 4 -6.58 -19.61 17.67
CA PHE A 4 -5.91 -18.34 18.04
C PHE A 4 -6.83 -17.35 18.78
N TYR A 5 -8.16 -17.43 18.56
CA TYR A 5 -9.13 -16.52 19.20
C TYR A 5 -9.80 -17.06 20.47
N SER A 6 -9.41 -18.24 20.96
CA SER A 6 -10.13 -18.90 22.07
C SER A 6 -9.48 -18.75 23.45
N LEU A 7 -8.30 -18.12 23.55
CA LEU A 7 -7.69 -17.82 24.86
C LEU A 7 -7.63 -16.32 25.17
N ILE A 8 -7.49 -15.45 24.17
CA ILE A 8 -7.33 -13.99 24.39
C ILE A 8 -8.70 -13.27 24.46
N LEU A 9 -9.76 -13.83 23.90
CA LEU A 9 -11.13 -13.27 24.01
C LEU A 9 -11.83 -13.57 25.35
N ALA A 10 -11.10 -14.05 26.36
CA ALA A 10 -11.60 -14.32 27.71
C ALA A 10 -11.08 -13.31 28.76
N MET A 11 -10.36 -12.27 28.35
CA MET A 11 -9.99 -11.14 29.22
C MET A 11 -10.94 -9.97 28.96
N LEU A 12 -12.21 -10.13 29.35
CA LEU A 12 -13.08 -8.98 29.63
C LEU A 12 -12.88 -8.66 31.10
N PHE A 13 -12.46 -7.43 31.38
CA PHE A 13 -12.32 -6.86 32.71
C PHE A 13 -13.50 -7.24 33.62
N VAL A 14 -13.29 -8.20 34.52
CA VAL A 14 -14.16 -8.39 35.69
C VAL A 14 -13.43 -7.74 36.85
N SER A 15 -13.87 -6.54 37.21
CA SER A 15 -13.47 -5.90 38.46
C SER A 15 -13.99 -6.74 39.62
N THR A 16 -13.22 -7.73 40.08
CA THR A 16 -13.54 -8.51 41.28
C THR A 16 -13.03 -7.76 42.49
N ILE A 17 -13.91 -7.40 43.42
CA ILE A 17 -13.50 -6.90 44.74
C ILE A 17 -12.92 -8.09 45.53
N THR A 18 -11.63 -8.32 45.35
CA THR A 18 -10.76 -8.99 46.30
C THR A 18 -10.60 -8.08 47.53
N ALA A 19 -10.14 -8.61 48.66
CA ALA A 19 -9.54 -7.74 49.66
C ALA A 19 -8.25 -7.20 49.03
N GLN A 20 -8.34 -6.00 48.45
CA GLN A 20 -7.23 -5.43 47.69
C GLN A 20 -5.97 -5.44 48.55
N VAL A 21 -4.94 -6.10 48.05
CA VAL A 21 -3.67 -6.26 48.74
C VAL A 21 -2.82 -5.06 48.38
N ARG A 22 -2.53 -4.21 49.37
CA ARG A 22 -1.57 -3.11 49.21
C ARG A 22 -0.27 -3.64 48.59
N TYR A 23 0.27 -2.90 47.63
CA TYR A 23 1.45 -3.24 46.83
C TYR A 23 1.24 -4.31 45.75
N VAL A 24 0.04 -4.89 45.64
CA VAL A 24 -0.30 -5.88 44.60
C VAL A 24 -1.52 -5.43 43.78
N ASP A 25 -2.47 -4.75 44.40
CA ASP A 25 -3.66 -4.18 43.76
C ASP A 25 -3.68 -2.65 43.89
N GLU A 26 -4.34 -1.95 42.97
CA GLU A 26 -4.60 -0.51 43.11
C GLU A 26 -5.63 -0.24 44.20
N ILE A 27 -5.19 0.32 45.33
CA ILE A 27 -6.05 0.58 46.50
C ILE A 27 -6.37 2.06 46.70
N PHE A 28 -5.69 2.93 45.97
CA PHE A 28 -5.92 4.38 45.96
C PHE A 28 -6.47 4.80 44.60
N THR A 29 -7.40 5.75 44.59
CA THR A 29 -8.02 6.25 43.35
C THR A 29 -7.20 7.35 42.68
N ASP A 30 -6.41 8.10 43.45
CA ASP A 30 -5.77 9.33 43.00
C ASP A 30 -4.30 9.38 43.40
N VAL A 31 -3.49 10.09 42.61
CA VAL A 31 -2.04 10.26 42.82
C VAL A 31 -1.71 11.74 42.97
N THR A 32 -0.82 12.05 43.91
CA THR A 32 -0.22 13.37 44.08
C THR A 32 1.17 13.35 43.48
N VAL A 33 1.42 14.23 42.51
CA VAL A 33 2.71 14.38 41.83
C VAL A 33 3.43 15.63 42.34
N THR A 34 4.68 15.45 42.78
CA THR A 34 5.60 16.55 43.08
C THR A 34 6.65 16.61 41.97
N SER A 35 6.45 17.53 41.02
CA SER A 35 7.32 17.67 39.84
C SER A 35 8.57 18.50 40.13
N ASP A 36 9.59 18.31 39.29
CA ASP A 36 10.84 19.10 39.28
C ASP A 36 11.61 19.10 40.60
N VAL A 37 11.60 17.98 41.33
CA VAL A 37 12.44 17.81 42.52
C VAL A 37 13.88 17.58 42.06
N THR A 38 14.79 18.48 42.43
CA THR A 38 16.21 18.29 42.12
C THR A 38 16.85 17.32 43.11
N TYR A 39 17.37 16.19 42.62
CA TYR A 39 18.04 15.18 43.43
C TYR A 39 19.58 15.26 43.38
N ALA A 40 20.14 15.90 42.35
CA ALA A 40 21.58 16.11 42.20
C ALA A 40 21.89 17.24 41.21
N ALA A 41 23.16 17.64 41.11
CA ALA A 41 23.64 18.50 40.02
C ALA A 41 24.99 17.98 39.52
N ASN A 42 25.04 17.41 38.32
CA ASN A 42 26.21 16.71 37.81
C ASN A 42 26.59 17.16 36.39
N VAL A 43 27.83 16.90 36.00
CA VAL A 43 28.39 17.36 34.72
C VAL A 43 27.79 16.58 33.57
N THR A 44 27.04 17.26 32.71
CA THR A 44 26.53 16.71 31.45
C THR A 44 27.48 17.03 30.30
N VAL A 45 27.45 16.18 29.27
CA VAL A 45 28.21 16.35 28.02
C VAL A 45 27.29 16.67 26.84
N ILE A 46 25.96 16.67 27.00
CA ILE A 46 25.04 17.02 25.89
C ILE A 46 25.33 18.44 25.33
N THR A 47 25.84 19.34 26.17
CA THR A 47 26.23 20.71 25.79
C THR A 47 27.32 20.74 24.72
N THR A 48 28.13 19.69 24.60
CA THR A 48 29.16 19.59 23.56
C THR A 48 28.56 19.45 22.17
N LEU A 49 27.36 18.87 22.03
CA LEU A 49 26.62 18.84 20.77
C LEU A 49 26.20 20.26 20.32
N GLN A 50 26.15 21.22 21.25
CA GLN A 50 25.85 22.62 21.00
C GLN A 50 27.13 23.49 20.91
N GLY A 51 28.32 22.87 20.91
CA GLY A 51 29.61 23.57 20.87
C GLY A 51 30.02 24.25 22.18
N LEU A 52 29.36 23.89 23.30
CA LEU A 52 29.68 24.37 24.64
C LEU A 52 30.50 23.32 25.41
N PRO A 53 31.33 23.72 26.39
CA PRO A 53 32.03 22.74 27.23
C PRO A 53 31.05 21.94 28.11
N PRO A 54 31.43 20.73 28.56
CA PRO A 54 30.73 20.04 29.64
C PRO A 54 30.53 20.94 30.85
N MET A 55 29.35 20.86 31.47
CA MET A 55 29.03 21.69 32.63
C MET A 55 28.03 21.00 33.55
N ALA A 56 28.05 21.37 34.83
CA ALA A 56 27.10 20.87 35.82
C ALA A 56 25.69 21.43 35.54
N LEU A 57 24.71 20.55 35.39
CA LEU A 57 23.29 20.90 35.31
C LEU A 57 22.51 20.18 36.42
N PRO A 58 21.40 20.75 36.90
CA PRO A 58 20.48 20.06 37.80
C PRO A 58 19.92 18.80 37.16
N GLN A 59 19.74 17.77 37.98
CA GLN A 59 19.05 16.54 37.62
C GLN A 59 17.76 16.48 38.43
N ASN A 60 16.64 16.41 37.72
CA ASN A 60 15.31 16.55 38.30
C ASN A 60 14.56 15.22 38.25
N MET A 61 13.52 15.14 39.06
CA MET A 61 12.61 14.01 39.07
C MET A 61 11.19 14.45 39.41
N ASP A 62 10.24 13.64 38.99
CA ASP A 62 8.83 13.77 39.35
C ASP A 62 8.47 12.62 40.29
N VAL A 63 7.98 12.96 41.49
CA VAL A 63 7.69 12.00 42.55
C VAL A 63 6.18 11.81 42.69
N TYR A 64 5.73 10.58 42.42
CA TYR A 64 4.35 10.12 42.46
C TYR A 64 4.09 9.44 43.80
N THR A 65 3.05 9.89 44.49
CA THR A 65 2.62 9.33 45.78
C THR A 65 1.10 9.11 45.82
N PRO A 66 0.60 8.06 46.46
CA PRO A 66 -0.83 7.86 46.64
C PRO A 66 -1.45 9.01 47.45
N THR A 67 -2.56 9.56 46.95
CA THR A 67 -3.26 10.65 47.62
C THR A 67 -4.03 10.12 48.82
N GLY A 68 -3.85 10.76 49.98
CA GLY A 68 -4.57 10.41 51.21
C GLY A 68 -4.02 9.19 51.96
N ASP A 69 -2.92 8.62 51.48
CA ASP A 69 -2.20 7.56 52.18
C ASP A 69 -1.56 8.08 53.48
N VAL A 70 -1.66 7.27 54.53
CA VAL A 70 -1.17 7.60 55.88
C VAL A 70 0.11 6.86 56.24
N GLU A 71 0.53 5.87 55.44
CA GLU A 71 1.79 5.17 55.67
C GLU A 71 2.99 6.04 55.30
N THR A 72 4.05 5.93 56.11
CA THR A 72 5.26 6.75 55.99
C THR A 72 6.52 5.94 55.72
N ASP A 73 6.41 4.61 55.64
CA ASP A 73 7.51 3.68 55.36
C ASP A 73 7.17 2.86 54.10
N ARG A 74 7.05 3.53 52.96
CA ARG A 74 6.57 2.93 51.71
C ARG A 74 7.74 2.51 50.81
N PRO A 75 7.64 1.38 50.09
CA PRO A 75 8.67 1.03 49.11
C PRO A 75 8.74 2.06 47.99
N LEU A 76 9.95 2.27 47.49
CA LEU A 76 10.27 3.22 46.44
C LEU A 76 10.62 2.51 45.13
N ILE A 77 10.08 3.00 44.02
CA ILE A 77 10.48 2.62 42.66
C ILE A 77 11.17 3.82 42.01
N ILE A 78 12.39 3.63 41.54
CA ILE A 78 13.08 4.60 40.68
C ILE A 78 12.75 4.24 39.22
N TYR A 79 11.96 5.07 38.56
CA TYR A 79 11.59 4.91 37.16
C TYR A 79 12.61 5.61 36.25
N LEU A 80 13.07 4.91 35.22
CA LEU A 80 14.06 5.34 34.25
C LEU A 80 13.43 5.27 32.86
N HIS A 81 13.22 6.44 32.24
CA HIS A 81 12.57 6.55 30.93
C HIS A 81 13.45 6.05 29.77
N THR A 82 12.87 5.93 28.57
CA THR A 82 13.61 5.59 27.34
C THR A 82 14.30 6.81 26.72
N GLY A 83 14.88 6.69 25.52
CA GLY A 83 15.28 7.86 24.72
C GLY A 83 16.71 7.85 24.18
N ASN A 84 17.39 6.70 24.19
CA ASN A 84 18.71 6.48 23.60
C ASN A 84 19.77 7.52 24.07
N PHE A 85 19.68 7.93 25.33
CA PHE A 85 20.53 8.95 25.96
C PHE A 85 20.60 10.27 25.19
N LEU A 86 19.54 10.63 24.45
CA LEU A 86 19.41 11.88 23.73
C LEU A 86 18.04 12.50 24.03
N PRO A 87 17.89 13.84 23.96
CA PRO A 87 16.59 14.47 24.14
C PRO A 87 15.54 13.92 23.17
N GLN A 88 14.28 13.92 23.57
CA GLN A 88 13.14 13.60 22.70
C GLN A 88 13.28 14.32 21.35
N TYR A 89 12.90 13.63 20.28
CA TYR A 89 13.08 14.00 18.86
C TYR A 89 14.53 14.04 18.37
N VAL A 90 15.50 14.50 19.16
CA VAL A 90 16.93 14.42 18.82
C VAL A 90 17.40 12.97 18.81
N ASN A 91 16.80 12.14 19.66
CA ASN A 91 17.00 10.70 19.70
C ASN A 91 16.44 9.94 18.48
N GLY A 92 15.67 10.61 17.61
CA GLY A 92 14.99 10.02 16.46
C GLY A 92 13.67 9.32 16.80
N GLY A 93 13.15 9.49 18.02
CA GLY A 93 11.88 8.94 18.49
C GLY A 93 10.92 10.02 19.00
N ALA A 94 9.66 9.63 19.19
CA ALA A 94 8.61 10.51 19.70
C ALA A 94 8.52 10.53 21.23
N THR A 95 9.28 9.66 21.90
CA THR A 95 9.42 9.56 23.37
C THR A 95 10.88 9.82 23.77
N GLY A 96 11.14 10.00 25.06
CA GLY A 96 12.49 10.13 25.61
C GLY A 96 12.61 11.00 26.86
N ASN A 97 11.53 11.22 27.59
CA ASN A 97 11.49 12.09 28.76
C ASN A 97 10.83 11.41 29.96
N ARG A 98 11.08 11.92 31.18
CA ARG A 98 10.47 11.41 32.42
C ARG A 98 8.95 11.54 32.48
N ASP A 99 8.37 12.39 31.64
CA ASP A 99 6.94 12.72 31.55
C ASP A 99 6.27 12.20 30.27
N ASP A 100 6.92 11.26 29.56
CA ASP A 100 6.26 10.53 28.48
C ASP A 100 4.97 9.86 28.98
N ASN A 101 3.95 9.76 28.13
CA ASN A 101 2.63 9.31 28.58
C ASN A 101 2.66 7.92 29.25
N ALA A 102 3.42 6.98 28.69
CA ALA A 102 3.60 5.65 29.28
C ALA A 102 4.31 5.70 30.65
N ALA A 103 5.32 6.55 30.80
CA ALA A 103 6.02 6.76 32.06
C ALA A 103 5.08 7.32 33.13
N VAL A 104 4.27 8.34 32.78
CA VAL A 104 3.28 8.95 33.69
C VAL A 104 2.26 7.92 34.15
N GLU A 105 1.74 7.11 33.22
CA GLU A 105 0.72 6.10 33.53
C GLU A 105 1.28 4.99 34.42
N ILE A 106 2.43 4.40 34.07
CA ILE A 106 3.10 3.37 34.89
C ILE A 106 3.40 3.92 36.29
N CYS A 107 3.98 5.11 36.40
CA CYS A 107 4.29 5.72 37.69
C CYS A 107 3.04 5.96 38.53
N SER A 108 1.95 6.40 37.89
CA SER A 108 0.67 6.63 38.56
C SER A 108 0.05 5.34 39.06
N ARG A 109 0.06 4.25 38.27
CA ARG A 109 -0.52 2.96 38.64
C ARG A 109 0.20 2.33 39.84
N PHE A 110 1.53 2.27 39.82
CA PHE A 110 2.29 1.78 40.97
C PHE A 110 2.10 2.70 42.20
N ALA A 111 1.99 4.02 42.03
CA ALA A 111 1.63 4.90 43.13
C ALA A 111 0.23 4.57 43.70
N ARG A 112 -0.77 4.27 42.85
CA ARG A 112 -2.11 3.83 43.28
C ARG A 112 -2.12 2.47 44.00
N MET A 113 -1.08 1.65 43.84
CA MET A 113 -0.88 0.41 44.62
C MET A 113 -0.26 0.68 46.00
N GLY A 114 0.19 1.91 46.27
CA GLY A 114 0.73 2.34 47.57
C GLY A 114 2.23 2.57 47.60
N TYR A 115 2.92 2.45 46.46
CA TYR A 115 4.35 2.75 46.31
C TYR A 115 4.61 4.25 46.24
N VAL A 116 5.85 4.66 46.51
CA VAL A 116 6.38 5.93 46.01
C VAL A 116 7.11 5.64 44.71
N VAL A 117 6.88 6.42 43.66
CA VAL A 117 7.58 6.27 42.39
C VAL A 117 8.28 7.57 42.03
N ALA A 118 9.56 7.52 41.68
CA ALA A 118 10.34 8.68 41.26
C ALA A 118 10.81 8.49 39.82
N SER A 119 10.20 9.23 38.89
CA SER A 119 10.62 9.27 37.48
C SER A 119 11.74 10.29 37.32
N ILE A 120 12.97 9.84 37.07
CA ILE A 120 14.16 10.69 37.12
C ILE A 120 14.68 11.05 35.72
N ASP A 121 15.21 12.26 35.58
CA ASP A 121 16.08 12.63 34.46
C ASP A 121 17.52 12.21 34.78
N TYR A 122 18.10 11.37 33.93
CA TYR A 122 19.54 11.05 33.97
C TYR A 122 20.31 11.82 32.88
N ARG A 123 21.64 11.93 33.02
CA ARG A 123 22.48 12.70 32.08
C ARG A 123 22.49 12.08 30.70
N LEU A 124 21.98 12.84 29.74
CA LEU A 124 22.00 12.54 28.32
C LEU A 124 23.34 12.96 27.66
N GLY A 125 23.62 12.43 26.47
CA GLY A 125 24.58 13.00 25.52
C GLY A 125 25.61 12.04 24.96
N TRP A 126 25.54 11.82 23.66
CA TRP A 126 26.55 11.12 22.86
C TRP A 126 26.36 11.49 21.37
N ASN A 127 27.33 11.20 20.49
CA ASN A 127 27.21 11.53 19.07
C ASN A 127 26.90 10.29 18.20
N PRO A 128 25.64 10.09 17.76
CA PRO A 128 25.27 8.99 16.86
C PRO A 128 25.84 9.13 15.44
N LEU A 129 26.27 10.33 15.06
CA LEU A 129 26.81 10.63 13.73
C LEU A 129 28.34 10.52 13.66
N ALA A 130 29.00 10.07 14.73
CA ALA A 130 30.45 9.86 14.70
C ALA A 130 30.84 8.88 13.58
N ALA A 131 31.96 9.15 12.90
CA ALA A 131 32.30 8.50 11.64
C ALA A 131 32.58 7.00 11.81
N THR A 132 33.21 6.62 12.92
CA THR A 132 33.58 5.23 13.19
C THR A 132 32.65 4.57 14.21
N GLN A 133 32.47 3.26 14.09
CA GLN A 133 31.71 2.46 15.08
C GLN A 133 32.34 2.54 16.47
N THR A 134 33.67 2.57 16.55
CA THR A 134 34.41 2.69 17.81
C THR A 134 34.08 4.00 18.52
N GLU A 135 34.12 5.14 17.84
CA GLU A 135 33.77 6.45 18.44
C GLU A 135 32.32 6.47 18.94
N ARG A 136 31.39 5.90 18.17
CA ARG A 136 29.99 5.78 18.60
C ARG A 136 29.85 4.91 19.84
N SER A 137 30.55 3.77 19.88
CA SER A 137 30.51 2.82 21.00
C SER A 137 31.07 3.44 22.29
N VAL A 138 32.24 4.08 22.22
CA VAL A 138 32.87 4.76 23.37
C VAL A 138 31.92 5.81 23.96
N GLN A 139 31.30 6.62 23.11
CA GLN A 139 30.42 7.69 23.56
C GLN A 139 29.09 7.16 24.12
N LEU A 140 28.51 6.12 23.51
CA LEU A 140 27.27 5.50 24.01
C LEU A 140 27.50 4.78 25.34
N ILE A 141 28.60 4.02 25.48
CA ILE A 141 28.97 3.38 26.76
C ILE A 141 29.23 4.44 27.83
N GLY A 142 29.89 5.55 27.49
CA GLY A 142 30.03 6.68 28.39
C GLY A 142 28.69 7.28 28.82
N ALA A 143 27.67 7.28 27.95
CA ALA A 143 26.33 7.73 28.29
C ALA A 143 25.59 6.76 29.23
N ALA A 144 25.66 5.45 28.94
CA ALA A 144 25.13 4.41 29.81
C ALA A 144 25.77 4.47 31.21
N TYR A 145 27.09 4.65 31.27
CA TYR A 145 27.84 4.77 32.53
C TYR A 145 27.35 5.95 33.39
N ARG A 146 27.11 7.11 32.78
CA ARG A 146 26.52 8.26 33.50
C ARG A 146 25.10 7.97 33.96
N GLY A 147 24.29 7.29 33.15
CA GLY A 147 22.95 6.85 33.54
C GLY A 147 22.96 5.96 34.79
N VAL A 148 23.88 5.00 34.87
CA VAL A 148 24.09 4.13 36.06
C VAL A 148 24.43 4.96 37.30
N GLN A 149 25.40 5.86 37.16
CA GLN A 149 25.80 6.79 38.24
C GLN A 149 24.60 7.62 38.74
N ASP A 150 23.76 8.09 37.82
CA ASP A 150 22.64 8.96 38.11
C ASP A 150 21.48 8.22 38.79
N ALA A 151 21.18 6.99 38.37
CA ALA A 151 20.22 6.10 39.02
C ALA A 151 20.64 5.78 40.46
N ARG A 152 21.92 5.42 40.66
CA ARG A 152 22.49 5.16 41.99
C ARG A 152 22.51 6.40 42.87
N THR A 153 22.74 7.57 42.28
CA THR A 153 22.66 8.86 42.98
C THR A 153 21.24 9.15 43.46
N ALA A 154 20.21 8.86 42.66
CA ALA A 154 18.82 9.02 43.07
C ALA A 154 18.47 8.13 44.28
N VAL A 155 18.87 6.85 44.28
CA VAL A 155 18.67 5.96 45.44
C VAL A 155 19.31 6.53 46.71
N ARG A 156 20.55 7.02 46.60
CA ARG A 156 21.25 7.63 47.73
C ARG A 156 20.61 8.93 48.19
N TYR A 157 20.08 9.73 47.28
CA TYR A 157 19.33 10.94 47.63
C TYR A 157 18.14 10.61 48.53
N PHE A 158 17.32 9.61 48.17
CA PHE A 158 16.16 9.22 48.97
C PHE A 158 16.56 8.66 50.34
N ARG A 159 17.65 7.88 50.42
CA ARG A 159 18.17 7.39 51.70
C ARG A 159 18.69 8.53 52.58
N MET A 160 19.36 9.50 51.99
CA MET A 160 19.82 10.71 52.67
C MET A 160 18.64 11.56 53.15
N ASP A 161 17.61 11.74 52.33
CA ASP A 161 16.38 12.44 52.72
C ASP A 161 15.70 11.74 53.91
N ALA A 162 15.58 10.41 53.87
CA ALA A 162 15.01 9.60 54.96
C ALA A 162 15.79 9.72 56.28
N ASP A 163 17.13 9.76 56.23
CA ASP A 163 17.98 9.85 57.41
C ASP A 163 18.04 11.27 58.00
N VAL A 164 18.29 12.29 57.17
CA VAL A 164 18.63 13.64 57.66
C VAL A 164 17.67 14.76 57.27
N GLN A 165 16.74 14.54 56.35
CA GLN A 165 15.72 15.55 55.96
C GLN A 165 14.32 15.23 56.48
N GLY A 166 14.18 14.18 57.29
CA GLY A 166 12.91 13.84 57.94
C GLY A 166 11.98 13.02 57.06
N ASN A 167 12.51 12.31 56.06
CA ASN A 167 11.78 11.44 55.16
C ASN A 167 10.62 12.16 54.46
N THR A 168 10.97 13.19 53.69
CA THR A 168 10.05 14.10 52.99
C THR A 168 9.02 13.34 52.16
N PHE A 169 9.42 12.19 51.60
CA PHE A 169 8.59 11.38 50.71
C PHE A 169 7.91 10.19 51.41
N GLY A 170 8.19 9.94 52.69
CA GLY A 170 7.61 8.83 53.44
C GLY A 170 7.94 7.45 52.84
N ILE A 171 9.22 7.22 52.55
CA ILE A 171 9.72 5.95 52.00
C ILE A 171 10.36 5.06 53.07
N ASP A 172 10.41 3.75 52.84
CA ASP A 172 11.28 2.81 53.56
C ASP A 172 12.63 2.74 52.82
N PRO A 173 13.74 3.23 53.39
CA PRO A 173 15.05 3.28 52.73
C PRO A 173 15.67 1.90 52.47
N THR A 174 15.06 0.83 52.99
CA THR A 174 15.50 -0.56 52.79
C THR A 174 14.75 -1.27 51.67
N LYS A 175 13.69 -0.68 51.12
CA LYS A 175 12.82 -1.29 50.10
C LYS A 175 12.77 -0.40 48.85
N ILE A 176 13.79 -0.52 48.00
CA ILE A 176 13.95 0.29 46.81
C ILE A 176 14.12 -0.62 45.59
N ALA A 177 13.48 -0.29 44.47
CA ALA A 177 13.55 -1.03 43.21
C ALA A 177 13.86 -0.10 42.02
N TYR A 178 14.46 -0.65 40.97
CA TYR A 178 14.55 0.02 39.66
C TYR A 178 13.43 -0.47 38.72
N PHE A 179 12.95 0.45 37.89
CA PHE A 179 12.05 0.16 36.77
C PHE A 179 12.56 0.94 35.55
N GLY A 180 13.03 0.24 34.52
CA GLY A 180 13.62 0.85 33.34
C GLY A 180 12.89 0.51 32.05
N GLU A 181 12.65 1.51 31.22
CA GLU A 181 12.04 1.37 29.89
C GLU A 181 13.04 1.72 28.78
N GLY A 182 13.15 0.86 27.76
CA GLY A 182 14.08 0.97 26.64
C GLY A 182 15.48 1.26 27.14
N THR A 183 15.95 2.49 26.94
CA THR A 183 17.24 2.97 27.47
C THR A 183 17.35 2.94 29.00
N GLY A 184 16.29 3.28 29.71
CA GLY A 184 16.20 3.11 31.15
C GLY A 184 16.33 1.65 31.57
N GLY A 185 15.93 0.71 30.71
CA GLY A 185 16.16 -0.71 30.87
C GLY A 185 17.65 -1.08 30.95
N TYR A 186 18.48 -0.52 30.05
CA TYR A 186 19.95 -0.67 30.11
C TYR A 186 20.52 -0.16 31.43
N ILE A 187 20.03 1.00 31.88
CA ILE A 187 20.46 1.59 33.15
C ILE A 187 20.01 0.71 34.33
N SER A 188 18.77 0.22 34.33
CA SER A 188 18.22 -0.60 35.41
C SER A 188 18.98 -1.91 35.60
N TYR A 189 19.33 -2.58 34.51
CA TYR A 189 20.18 -3.77 34.54
C TYR A 189 21.57 -3.42 35.06
N ALA A 190 22.27 -2.51 34.37
CA ALA A 190 23.65 -2.18 34.72
C ALA A 190 23.79 -1.63 36.15
N ALA A 191 22.85 -0.80 36.61
CA ALA A 191 22.87 -0.25 37.96
C ALA A 191 22.56 -1.30 39.04
N ALA A 192 21.81 -2.35 38.69
CA ALA A 192 21.47 -3.44 39.61
C ALA A 192 22.56 -4.52 39.71
N THR A 193 23.45 -4.64 38.71
CA THR A 193 24.35 -5.79 38.60
C THR A 193 25.83 -5.42 38.65
N ILE A 194 26.24 -4.25 38.12
CA ILE A 194 27.66 -3.84 38.15
C ILE A 194 28.13 -3.68 39.60
N SER A 195 28.94 -4.60 40.08
CA SER A 195 29.40 -4.62 41.47
C SER A 195 30.49 -3.57 41.73
N ASP A 196 31.45 -3.44 40.81
CA ASP A 196 32.51 -2.43 40.85
C ASP A 196 33.01 -2.03 39.44
N TYR A 197 34.03 -1.17 39.37
CA TYR A 197 34.57 -0.70 38.10
C TYR A 197 35.18 -1.80 37.23
N TYR A 198 35.82 -2.80 37.83
CA TYR A 198 36.50 -3.87 37.11
C TYR A 198 35.53 -4.82 36.45
N ASP A 199 34.35 -5.01 37.03
CA ASP A 199 33.23 -5.78 36.48
C ASP A 199 32.84 -5.29 35.06
N ILE A 200 32.99 -3.98 34.81
CA ILE A 200 32.69 -3.39 33.50
C ILE A 200 33.68 -3.84 32.42
N ILE A 201 34.95 -4.03 32.77
CA ILE A 201 36.05 -4.14 31.80
C ILE A 201 36.78 -5.48 31.85
N LEU A 202 36.55 -6.30 32.86
CA LEU A 202 37.13 -7.64 33.05
C LEU A 202 35.99 -8.66 33.20
N ASP A 203 36.18 -9.86 32.67
CA ASP A 203 35.29 -11.00 32.94
C ASP A 203 35.53 -11.56 34.36
N ASP A 204 34.72 -12.52 34.77
CA ASP A 204 34.79 -13.18 36.08
C ASP A 204 36.15 -13.86 36.36
N MET A 205 36.94 -14.10 35.32
CA MET A 205 38.30 -14.67 35.40
C MET A 205 39.38 -13.58 35.49
N GLY A 206 39.00 -12.30 35.48
CA GLY A 206 39.89 -11.14 35.49
C GLY A 206 40.53 -10.84 34.13
N VAL A 207 39.96 -11.35 33.03
CA VAL A 207 40.47 -11.16 31.66
C VAL A 207 39.71 -10.01 30.99
N PRO A 208 40.39 -9.10 30.25
CA PRO A 208 39.72 -7.99 29.57
C PRO A 208 38.54 -8.40 28.67
N ILE A 209 37.36 -7.80 28.90
CA ILE A 209 36.19 -7.91 28.03
C ILE A 209 36.42 -7.04 26.80
N SER A 210 37.03 -7.62 25.76
CA SER A 210 37.56 -6.91 24.57
C SER A 210 36.65 -5.83 23.97
N LYS A 211 35.32 -5.96 24.01
CA LYS A 211 34.38 -4.98 23.45
C LYS A 211 34.29 -3.66 24.25
N PHE A 212 34.76 -3.63 25.49
CA PHE A 212 34.86 -2.41 26.34
C PHE A 212 36.26 -1.81 26.37
N TRP A 213 37.14 -2.27 25.49
CA TRP A 213 38.48 -1.73 25.28
C TRP A 213 38.60 -1.27 23.83
N TYR A 214 39.26 -0.15 23.58
CA TYR A 214 39.56 0.28 22.21
C TYR A 214 41.07 0.41 22.00
N ASP A 215 41.50 0.04 20.79
CA ASP A 215 42.88 0.12 20.31
C ASP A 215 43.11 1.50 19.71
N HIS A 216 43.95 2.33 20.35
CA HIS A 216 44.18 3.71 19.95
C HIS A 216 45.18 3.86 18.80
N ASP A 217 46.10 2.91 18.62
CA ASP A 217 47.23 3.02 17.69
C ASP A 217 47.28 1.93 16.60
N GLY A 218 46.35 0.97 16.65
CA GLY A 218 46.27 -0.15 15.71
C GLY A 218 47.28 -1.26 16.00
N ASP A 219 47.98 -1.21 17.13
CA ASP A 219 48.85 -2.28 17.63
C ASP A 219 48.18 -2.99 18.82
N PRO A 220 47.62 -4.20 18.61
CA PRO A 220 46.95 -4.95 19.65
C PRO A 220 47.88 -5.41 20.79
N ALA A 221 49.19 -5.16 20.71
CA ALA A 221 50.17 -5.50 21.73
C ALA A 221 50.58 -4.33 22.65
N THR A 222 50.22 -3.07 22.36
CA THR A 222 50.83 -1.92 23.08
C THR A 222 49.91 -0.89 23.73
N ASP A 223 48.64 -0.70 23.33
CA ASP A 223 47.76 0.28 24.03
C ASP A 223 46.25 -0.03 23.85
N GLN A 224 45.72 -0.93 24.67
CA GLN A 224 44.27 -1.05 24.88
C GLN A 224 43.84 -0.08 25.98
N VAL A 225 42.95 0.87 25.64
CA VAL A 225 42.39 1.83 26.60
C VAL A 225 40.94 1.44 26.91
N PRO A 226 40.56 1.31 28.19
CA PRO A 226 39.17 1.13 28.58
C PRO A 226 38.28 2.26 28.05
N MET A 227 37.08 1.92 27.55
CA MET A 227 36.12 2.94 27.07
C MET A 227 35.64 3.87 28.20
N VAL A 228 35.60 3.36 29.44
CA VAL A 228 35.38 4.13 30.66
C VAL A 228 36.57 3.95 31.58
N ILE A 229 36.96 5.03 32.26
CA ILE A 229 38.11 5.09 33.15
C ILE A 229 37.67 5.74 34.45
N ASP A 230 37.77 5.02 35.56
CA ASP A 230 37.33 5.45 36.91
C ASP A 230 37.80 6.87 37.28
N ALA A 231 39.12 7.13 37.22
CA ALA A 231 39.67 8.44 37.57
C ALA A 231 39.17 9.61 36.68
N VAL A 232 38.71 9.31 35.45
CA VAL A 232 38.23 10.32 34.50
C VAL A 232 36.72 10.50 34.60
N HIS A 233 35.98 9.41 34.73
CA HIS A 233 34.51 9.40 34.66
C HIS A 233 33.85 9.31 36.04
N GLY A 234 34.61 9.17 37.12
CA GLY A 234 34.12 8.82 38.45
C GLY A 234 33.87 7.32 38.57
N ASP A 235 33.65 6.84 39.78
CA ASP A 235 33.34 5.44 40.06
C ASP A 235 31.90 5.10 39.60
N PRO A 236 31.55 3.81 39.39
CA PRO A 236 30.20 3.44 38.93
C PRO A 236 29.11 3.87 39.93
N GLU A 237 29.48 3.98 41.21
CA GLU A 237 28.61 4.54 42.21
C GLU A 237 28.40 6.05 42.03
N ALA A 238 29.32 6.82 41.45
CA ALA A 238 29.37 8.29 41.55
C ALA A 238 29.41 8.79 43.00
N LYS A 239 30.26 8.17 43.82
CA LYS A 239 30.67 8.70 45.13
C LYS A 239 31.91 9.57 45.02
N LEU A 240 32.71 9.37 43.97
CA LEU A 240 33.96 10.08 43.71
C LEU A 240 33.84 11.02 42.51
N ASP A 241 34.58 12.12 42.59
CA ASP A 241 34.72 13.05 41.47
C ASP A 241 35.57 12.44 40.36
N GLY A 242 35.16 12.68 39.11
CA GLY A 242 35.90 12.28 37.90
C GLY A 242 36.51 13.49 37.20
N TYR A 243 37.77 13.38 36.77
CA TYR A 243 38.51 14.47 36.13
C TYR A 243 39.20 14.05 34.84
N LEU A 244 38.85 14.69 33.72
CA LEU A 244 39.54 14.57 32.45
C LEU A 244 40.76 15.50 32.40
N PRO A 245 41.99 15.00 32.20
CA PRO A 245 43.14 15.86 31.94
C PRO A 245 42.97 16.62 30.61
N THR A 246 43.07 17.95 30.64
CA THR A 246 42.85 18.82 29.47
C THR A 246 44.14 19.45 28.91
N GLY A 247 45.26 19.31 29.61
CA GLY A 247 46.55 19.85 29.17
C GLY A 247 47.43 20.25 30.35
N VAL A 248 48.29 21.25 30.13
CA VAL A 248 49.09 21.90 31.16
C VAL A 248 48.91 23.42 31.06
N ASP A 249 48.95 24.11 32.20
CA ASP A 249 48.95 25.57 32.25
C ASP A 249 50.33 26.15 31.87
N ASP A 250 50.44 27.48 31.83
CA ASP A 250 51.68 28.18 31.48
C ASP A 250 52.84 27.90 32.46
N ASP A 251 52.53 27.41 33.66
CA ASP A 251 53.49 27.04 34.70
C ASP A 251 53.86 25.54 34.66
N GLY A 252 53.28 24.79 33.72
CA GLY A 252 53.51 23.35 33.53
C GLY A 252 52.71 22.44 34.45
N ASN A 253 51.71 22.96 35.18
CA ASN A 253 50.82 22.15 36.01
C ASN A 253 49.71 21.54 35.14
N PRO A 254 49.32 20.28 35.37
CA PRO A 254 48.20 19.68 34.65
C PRO A 254 46.89 20.45 34.89
N THR A 255 46.17 20.72 33.81
CA THR A 255 44.80 21.25 33.86
C THR A 255 43.81 20.10 33.72
N TYR A 256 42.67 20.22 34.41
CA TYR A 256 41.63 19.19 34.43
C TYR A 256 40.25 19.81 34.19
N MET A 257 39.37 19.02 33.60
CA MET A 257 37.94 19.29 33.49
C MET A 257 37.19 18.22 34.28
N GLN A 258 36.32 18.64 35.20
CA GLN A 258 35.49 17.71 35.96
C GLN A 258 34.41 17.12 35.05
N LEU A 259 34.22 15.81 35.10
CA LEU A 259 33.19 15.07 34.34
C LEU A 259 32.19 14.33 35.23
N CYS A 260 32.52 14.13 36.51
CA CYS A 260 31.61 13.60 37.50
C CYS A 260 31.80 14.35 38.82
N ILE A 261 30.67 14.66 39.47
CA ILE A 261 30.59 15.18 40.83
C ILE A 261 30.02 14.07 41.70
N GLY A 262 30.77 13.66 42.72
CA GLY A 262 30.33 12.65 43.67
C GLY A 262 29.20 13.15 44.56
N HIS A 263 28.16 12.32 44.75
CA HIS A 263 26.98 12.68 45.54
C HIS A 263 26.65 11.64 46.61
N TYR A 264 26.37 12.14 47.82
CA TYR A 264 25.88 11.36 48.97
C TYR A 264 26.71 10.10 49.28
N PRO A 265 28.05 10.19 49.39
CA PRO A 265 28.94 9.03 49.41
C PRO A 265 28.71 8.07 50.60
N ASP A 266 28.16 8.58 51.69
CA ASP A 266 27.92 7.82 52.93
C ASP A 266 26.69 6.88 52.84
N TYR A 267 25.87 7.00 51.80
CA TYR A 267 24.66 6.19 51.62
C TYR A 267 24.88 5.07 50.60
N SER A 268 24.20 3.94 50.78
CA SER A 268 24.21 2.83 49.82
C SER A 268 23.33 3.16 48.61
N SER A 269 23.65 2.63 47.43
CA SER A 269 22.78 2.67 46.24
C SER A 269 22.09 1.32 45.95
N ASP A 270 22.25 0.33 46.83
CA ASP A 270 21.69 -1.02 46.65
C ASP A 270 20.17 -0.98 46.53
N VAL A 271 19.63 -1.77 45.61
CA VAL A 271 18.20 -2.01 45.46
C VAL A 271 17.85 -3.45 45.82
N SER A 272 16.58 -3.80 45.84
CA SER A 272 16.10 -5.16 46.16
C SER A 272 15.38 -5.82 45.00
N PHE A 273 15.21 -5.11 43.88
CA PHE A 273 14.54 -5.60 42.68
C PHE A 273 14.90 -4.71 41.48
N SER A 274 14.95 -5.30 40.29
CA SER A 274 15.12 -4.56 39.03
C SER A 274 14.10 -4.99 37.98
N MET A 275 13.57 -4.03 37.23
CA MET A 275 12.66 -4.30 36.13
C MET A 275 13.15 -3.66 34.84
N ASN A 276 13.09 -4.44 33.75
CA ASN A 276 13.52 -4.02 32.42
C ASN A 276 12.40 -4.22 31.37
N MET A 277 12.04 -3.16 30.66
CA MET A 277 11.12 -3.20 29.52
C MET A 277 11.87 -2.82 28.23
N GLY A 278 12.17 -3.76 27.36
CA GLY A 278 12.79 -3.48 26.05
C GLY A 278 14.27 -3.06 26.08
N GLY A 279 14.93 -3.08 27.25
CA GLY A 279 16.37 -2.81 27.35
C GLY A 279 17.23 -4.08 27.30
N ALA A 280 18.55 -3.89 27.18
CA ALA A 280 19.54 -4.97 27.16
C ALA A 280 20.70 -4.69 28.14
N LEU A 281 21.34 -5.74 28.61
CA LEU A 281 22.53 -5.66 29.47
C LEU A 281 23.80 -5.53 28.62
N GLY A 282 24.76 -4.73 29.07
CA GLY A 282 26.00 -4.50 28.34
C GLY A 282 26.79 -5.78 28.07
N ASP A 283 26.96 -6.64 29.08
CA ASP A 283 27.58 -7.96 28.95
C ASP A 283 27.05 -8.89 30.06
N LEU A 284 26.99 -10.19 29.77
CA LEU A 284 26.55 -11.22 30.71
C LEU A 284 27.49 -11.38 31.91
N ASN A 285 28.79 -11.11 31.75
CA ASN A 285 29.75 -11.14 32.86
C ASN A 285 29.46 -10.11 33.95
N TRP A 286 28.53 -9.16 33.72
CA TRP A 286 28.10 -8.23 34.76
C TRP A 286 27.05 -8.83 35.69
N LEU A 287 26.62 -10.07 35.47
CA LEU A 287 25.62 -10.77 36.29
C LEU A 287 26.33 -11.71 37.24
N ASP A 288 26.05 -11.57 38.53
CA ASP A 288 26.56 -12.44 39.57
C ASP A 288 25.44 -13.21 40.26
N GLN A 289 25.78 -14.40 40.78
CA GLN A 289 24.88 -15.10 41.69
C GLN A 289 24.68 -14.26 42.95
N GLY A 290 23.42 -13.92 43.23
CA GLY A 290 23.04 -13.09 44.38
C GLY A 290 22.74 -11.63 44.03
N ASP A 291 22.87 -11.23 42.77
CA ASP A 291 22.24 -9.99 42.31
C ASP A 291 20.72 -10.03 42.55
N VAL A 292 20.13 -8.84 42.52
CA VAL A 292 18.72 -8.67 42.85
C VAL A 292 17.81 -9.47 41.89
N PRO A 293 16.66 -9.95 42.38
CA PRO A 293 15.63 -10.52 41.52
C PRO A 293 15.21 -9.53 40.43
N MET A 294 14.92 -10.05 39.24
CA MET A 294 14.61 -9.23 38.08
C MET A 294 13.34 -9.66 37.37
N VAL A 295 12.60 -8.71 36.82
CA VAL A 295 11.52 -8.98 35.86
C VAL A 295 11.81 -8.28 34.55
N SER A 296 11.46 -8.90 33.42
CA SER A 296 11.68 -8.31 32.11
C SER A 296 10.59 -8.59 31.10
N PHE A 297 10.29 -7.56 30.31
CA PHE A 297 9.40 -7.62 29.15
C PHE A 297 10.21 -7.22 27.93
N GLN A 298 10.18 -8.02 26.88
CA GLN A 298 10.86 -7.66 25.63
C GLN A 298 10.21 -8.33 24.45
N CYS A 299 10.06 -7.59 23.35
CA CYS A 299 9.60 -8.13 22.07
C CYS A 299 10.73 -8.94 21.43
N PRO A 300 10.51 -10.23 21.07
CA PRO A 300 11.55 -11.03 20.42
C PRO A 300 12.02 -10.51 19.06
N HIS A 301 11.23 -9.63 18.42
CA HIS A 301 11.53 -9.02 17.13
C HIS A 301 11.89 -7.54 17.20
N ASP A 302 12.21 -7.00 18.37
CA ASP A 302 12.68 -5.63 18.50
C ASP A 302 13.88 -5.38 17.53
N PRO A 303 13.76 -4.41 16.61
CA PRO A 303 14.77 -4.18 15.58
C PRO A 303 16.01 -3.43 16.10
N PHE A 304 15.99 -2.91 17.33
CA PHE A 304 17.05 -2.09 17.91
C PHE A 304 17.76 -2.81 19.06
N ALA A 305 17.01 -3.27 20.05
CA ALA A 305 17.53 -3.98 21.21
C ALA A 305 17.35 -5.50 21.02
N PRO A 306 18.43 -6.29 20.96
CA PRO A 306 18.30 -7.71 20.68
C PRO A 306 17.65 -8.45 21.86
N TYR A 307 16.80 -9.43 21.58
CA TYR A 307 16.15 -10.28 22.59
C TYR A 307 17.11 -11.31 23.23
N THR A 308 18.04 -11.81 22.43
CA THR A 308 19.21 -12.61 22.85
C THR A 308 20.47 -11.75 22.80
N THR A 309 21.66 -12.31 23.00
CA THR A 309 22.92 -11.64 22.73
C THR A 309 23.03 -11.33 21.25
N GLY A 310 23.21 -10.05 20.94
CA GLY A 310 23.21 -9.54 19.58
C GLY A 310 23.77 -8.13 19.50
N VAL A 311 23.83 -7.57 18.29
CA VAL A 311 24.39 -6.23 18.07
C VAL A 311 23.30 -5.18 18.27
N LEU A 312 23.54 -4.24 19.17
CA LEU A 312 22.70 -3.06 19.38
C LEU A 312 22.72 -2.17 18.13
N ILE A 313 21.53 -1.78 17.66
CA ILE A 313 21.33 -0.86 16.55
C ILE A 313 20.75 0.44 17.08
N VAL A 314 21.29 1.57 16.62
CA VAL A 314 20.81 2.89 17.06
C VAL A 314 19.64 3.36 16.20
N PRO A 315 18.48 3.69 16.80
CA PRO A 315 17.30 4.13 16.07
C PRO A 315 17.55 5.34 15.16
N THR A 316 18.36 6.30 15.61
CA THR A 316 18.61 7.56 14.89
C THR A 316 19.31 7.38 13.54
N THR A 317 20.11 6.33 13.36
CA THR A 317 20.95 6.15 12.16
C THR A 317 20.90 4.75 11.54
N GLY A 318 20.31 3.77 12.22
CA GLY A 318 20.36 2.35 11.82
C GLY A 318 21.77 1.74 11.92
N ASN A 319 22.74 2.43 12.52
CA ASN A 319 24.10 1.93 12.63
C ASN A 319 24.23 0.92 13.79
N GLN A 320 25.00 -0.13 13.52
CA GLN A 320 25.48 -1.05 14.55
C GLN A 320 26.45 -0.35 15.51
N ILE A 321 26.34 -0.67 16.80
CA ILE A 321 27.17 -0.11 17.87
C ILE A 321 28.02 -1.19 18.52
N ILE A 322 27.47 -1.96 19.44
CA ILE A 322 28.18 -2.93 20.28
C ILE A 322 27.29 -4.13 20.55
N SER A 323 27.89 -5.30 20.79
CA SER A 323 27.13 -6.49 21.18
C SER A 323 26.67 -6.38 22.64
N VAL A 324 25.38 -6.57 22.88
CA VAL A 324 24.70 -6.53 24.19
C VAL A 324 23.86 -7.80 24.36
N SER A 325 23.38 -8.06 25.57
CA SER A 325 22.57 -9.24 25.91
C SER A 325 21.15 -8.86 26.29
N GLY A 326 20.18 -9.33 25.50
CA GLY A 326 18.76 -9.12 25.77
C GLY A 326 18.23 -9.96 26.95
N ALA A 327 16.95 -9.72 27.27
CA ALA A 327 16.28 -10.32 28.40
C ALA A 327 16.25 -11.86 28.37
N TYR A 328 16.24 -12.49 27.19
CA TYR A 328 16.26 -13.96 27.12
C TYR A 328 17.54 -14.55 27.72
N ASP A 329 18.70 -14.05 27.30
CA ASP A 329 19.99 -14.58 27.77
C ASP A 329 20.31 -14.13 29.20
N VAL A 330 19.91 -12.90 29.57
CA VAL A 330 20.00 -12.41 30.97
C VAL A 330 19.22 -13.34 31.90
N HIS A 331 17.96 -13.66 31.58
CA HIS A 331 17.13 -14.53 32.42
C HIS A 331 17.59 -15.99 32.37
N ALA A 332 18.11 -16.46 31.24
CA ALA A 332 18.69 -17.80 31.14
C ALA A 332 19.88 -17.97 32.09
N GLU A 333 20.70 -16.94 32.27
CA GLU A 333 21.85 -16.96 33.16
C GLU A 333 21.46 -16.85 34.64
N ILE A 334 20.70 -15.82 35.02
CA ILE A 334 20.34 -15.61 36.43
C ILE A 334 19.44 -16.73 36.99
N ASN A 335 18.64 -17.38 36.13
CA ASN A 335 17.86 -18.57 36.51
C ASN A 335 18.69 -19.86 36.47
N GLY A 336 19.81 -19.85 35.74
CA GLY A 336 20.74 -20.98 35.59
C GLY A 336 21.70 -21.17 36.76
N TYR A 337 21.85 -20.18 37.64
CA TYR A 337 22.67 -20.29 38.84
C TYR A 337 22.18 -21.40 39.80
N PRO A 338 23.07 -22.03 40.59
CA PRO A 338 22.68 -23.02 41.57
C PRO A 338 21.71 -22.44 42.61
N ALA A 339 20.61 -23.13 42.91
CA ALA A 339 19.63 -22.65 43.89
C ALA A 339 20.26 -22.32 45.28
N PRO A 340 19.89 -21.19 45.93
CA PRO A 340 18.98 -20.17 45.42
C PRO A 340 19.62 -19.36 44.28
N ASN A 341 18.92 -19.30 43.15
CA ASN A 341 19.27 -18.42 42.04
C ASN A 341 18.70 -17.01 42.32
N ASN A 342 18.93 -16.04 41.44
CA ASN A 342 18.59 -14.64 41.73
C ASN A 342 17.07 -14.40 41.80
N ASN A 343 16.29 -15.19 41.05
CA ASN A 343 14.83 -15.08 40.99
C ASN A 343 14.10 -16.08 41.92
N GLU A 344 14.84 -16.83 42.74
CA GLU A 344 14.31 -17.88 43.63
C GLU A 344 13.23 -17.34 44.57
N VAL A 345 13.32 -16.06 44.97
CA VAL A 345 12.39 -15.42 45.93
C VAL A 345 10.93 -15.50 45.50
N TYR A 346 10.64 -15.42 44.20
CA TYR A 346 9.28 -15.54 43.67
C TYR A 346 9.07 -16.87 42.91
N GLN A 347 10.13 -17.48 42.36
CA GLN A 347 10.02 -18.82 41.77
C GLN A 347 9.59 -19.87 42.79
N SER A 348 10.14 -19.80 44.01
CA SER A 348 9.76 -20.69 45.11
C SER A 348 8.35 -20.46 45.64
N ALA A 349 7.74 -19.30 45.34
CA ALA A 349 6.34 -19.03 45.67
C ALA A 349 5.37 -19.78 44.73
N GLY A 350 5.84 -20.22 43.56
CA GLY A 350 5.05 -21.04 42.63
C GLY A 350 3.85 -20.30 42.02
N LEU A 351 4.05 -19.03 41.65
CA LEU A 351 3.02 -18.20 41.01
C LEU A 351 2.52 -18.91 39.75
N SER A 352 1.20 -19.12 39.69
CA SER A 352 0.53 -19.87 38.61
C SER A 352 -0.70 -19.14 38.07
N ASP A 353 -0.71 -17.81 38.25
CA ASP A 353 -1.69 -16.92 37.62
C ASP A 353 -1.62 -16.99 36.08
N PRO A 354 -2.67 -16.55 35.37
CA PRO A 354 -2.74 -16.62 33.91
C PRO A 354 -1.53 -15.99 33.20
N LEU A 355 -1.01 -14.86 33.67
CA LEU A 355 0.12 -14.17 33.05
C LEU A 355 1.43 -14.94 33.27
N SER A 356 1.59 -15.57 34.44
CA SER A 356 2.70 -16.50 34.70
C SER A 356 2.70 -17.70 33.74
N LEU A 357 1.53 -18.26 33.45
CA LEU A 357 1.40 -19.36 32.49
C LEU A 357 1.62 -18.88 31.05
N GLU A 358 1.16 -17.67 30.73
CA GLU A 358 1.34 -17.05 29.42
C GLU A 358 2.80 -16.73 29.12
N ALA A 359 3.54 -16.17 30.08
CA ALA A 359 4.97 -15.92 29.96
C ALA A 359 5.73 -17.18 29.53
N ILE A 360 5.42 -18.32 30.16
CA ILE A 360 5.99 -19.63 29.81
C ILE A 360 5.53 -20.08 28.43
N ALA A 361 4.24 -19.92 28.09
CA ALA A 361 3.68 -20.29 26.79
C ALA A 361 4.31 -19.52 25.64
N ASN A 362 4.69 -18.26 25.88
CA ASN A 362 5.37 -17.38 24.92
C ASN A 362 6.88 -17.71 24.77
N GLY A 363 7.38 -18.73 25.46
CA GLY A 363 8.79 -19.14 25.43
C GLY A 363 9.67 -18.40 26.45
N GLY A 364 9.06 -17.80 27.45
CA GLY A 364 9.72 -17.12 28.56
C GLY A 364 10.02 -18.05 29.73
N SER A 365 10.27 -17.43 30.88
CA SER A 365 10.51 -18.12 32.16
C SER A 365 9.95 -17.27 33.28
N ASP A 366 9.86 -17.79 34.51
CA ASP A 366 9.40 -16.97 35.63
C ASP A 366 10.39 -15.83 35.90
N GLY A 367 9.93 -14.59 35.70
CA GLY A 367 10.74 -13.38 35.61
C GLY A 367 10.84 -12.78 34.20
N LEU A 368 10.69 -13.58 33.14
CA LEU A 368 10.80 -13.15 31.73
C LEU A 368 9.46 -13.32 30.99
N PHE A 369 8.90 -12.21 30.53
CA PHE A 369 7.70 -12.16 29.70
C PHE A 369 8.06 -11.77 28.24
N PRO A 370 8.07 -12.72 27.30
CA PRO A 370 8.23 -12.41 25.88
C PRO A 370 6.95 -11.77 25.33
N VAL A 371 7.11 -10.59 24.73
CA VAL A 371 5.99 -9.81 24.18
C VAL A 371 5.77 -10.21 22.73
N LEU A 372 4.73 -11.01 22.47
CA LEU A 372 4.36 -11.49 21.13
C LEU A 372 3.19 -10.67 20.57
N ASN A 373 3.47 -9.44 20.16
CA ASN A 373 2.50 -8.52 19.57
C ASN A 373 1.90 -9.04 18.25
N ASN A 374 0.57 -9.07 18.18
CA ASN A 374 -0.25 -9.33 16.99
C ASN A 374 0.32 -10.39 16.02
N TYR A 375 0.24 -11.67 16.40
CA TYR A 375 0.65 -12.79 15.54
C TYR A 375 -0.55 -13.43 14.83
N VAL A 376 -0.42 -13.65 13.52
CA VAL A 376 -1.38 -14.42 12.72
C VAL A 376 -0.67 -15.63 12.12
N ASP A 377 -1.19 -16.82 12.43
CA ASP A 377 -0.63 -18.11 11.97
C ASP A 377 0.87 -18.31 12.29
N GLY A 378 1.34 -17.71 13.40
CA GLY A 378 2.72 -17.84 13.88
C GLY A 378 3.72 -16.86 13.25
N ALA A 379 3.25 -15.87 12.48
CA ALA A 379 4.07 -14.76 12.01
C ALA A 379 3.60 -13.44 12.65
N PRO A 380 4.53 -12.54 13.03
CA PRO A 380 4.16 -11.22 13.54
C PRO A 380 3.55 -10.38 12.40
N THR A 381 2.38 -9.80 12.64
CA THR A 381 1.75 -8.85 11.71
C THR A 381 2.35 -7.45 11.83
N GLN A 382 3.01 -7.16 12.95
CA GLN A 382 3.77 -5.95 13.23
C GLN A 382 5.21 -6.32 13.59
N PRO A 383 6.00 -6.81 12.62
CA PRO A 383 7.31 -7.44 12.87
C PRO A 383 8.38 -6.51 13.45
N TYR A 384 8.13 -5.20 13.49
CA TYR A 384 9.08 -4.19 13.96
C TYR A 384 8.65 -3.50 15.25
N ASP A 385 7.50 -3.89 15.81
CA ASP A 385 7.03 -3.28 17.03
C ASP A 385 7.69 -3.87 18.27
N GLY A 386 8.56 -3.04 18.86
CA GLY A 386 9.39 -3.33 20.00
C GLY A 386 8.89 -2.72 21.31
N SER A 387 7.86 -1.87 21.27
CA SER A 387 7.42 -1.11 22.45
C SER A 387 5.93 -0.75 22.36
N PRO A 388 5.03 -1.75 22.36
CA PRO A 388 3.58 -1.53 22.18
C PRO A 388 2.92 -0.80 23.36
N TRP A 389 3.61 -0.69 24.49
CA TRP A 389 3.19 0.10 25.66
C TRP A 389 3.40 1.62 25.49
N GLN A 390 4.02 2.07 24.39
CA GLN A 390 4.27 3.49 24.15
C GLN A 390 3.14 4.16 23.36
N TRP A 391 2.85 5.41 23.70
CA TRP A 391 2.04 6.30 22.87
C TRP A 391 2.46 7.76 23.07
N TRP A 392 2.21 8.59 22.06
CA TRP A 392 2.62 9.99 22.04
C TRP A 392 1.57 10.87 21.36
N ASP A 393 1.72 12.19 21.48
CA ASP A 393 0.91 13.16 20.75
C ASP A 393 1.39 13.24 19.29
N GLU A 394 0.56 12.75 18.37
CA GLU A 394 0.84 12.79 16.94
C GLU A 394 1.02 14.20 16.40
N ALA A 395 0.16 15.13 16.82
CA ALA A 395 0.20 16.50 16.33
C ALA A 395 1.49 17.20 16.77
N ALA A 396 1.99 16.88 17.97
CA ALA A 396 3.27 17.38 18.45
C ALA A 396 4.45 16.83 17.63
N ALA A 397 4.45 15.52 17.34
CA ALA A 397 5.51 14.88 16.54
C ALA A 397 5.51 15.39 15.09
N GLN A 398 4.34 15.50 14.46
CA GLN A 398 4.18 16.05 13.10
C GLN A 398 4.60 17.52 13.04
N ALA A 399 4.23 18.34 14.03
CA ALA A 399 4.65 19.73 14.10
C ALA A 399 6.17 19.88 14.24
N TYR A 400 6.82 18.99 14.98
CA TYR A 400 8.29 18.95 15.05
C TYR A 400 8.92 18.56 13.71
N ASP A 401 8.35 17.57 13.02
CA ASP A 401 8.79 17.14 11.68
C ASP A 401 8.71 18.28 10.67
N ASP A 402 7.58 18.99 10.62
CA ASP A 402 7.38 20.15 9.74
C ASP A 402 8.38 21.28 10.04
N ALA A 403 8.67 21.52 11.32
CA ALA A 403 9.56 22.59 11.74
C ALA A 403 11.05 22.30 11.47
N ASN A 404 11.45 21.02 11.53
CA ASN A 404 12.87 20.61 11.49
C ASN A 404 13.24 19.80 10.24
N GLY A 405 12.28 19.49 9.37
CA GLY A 405 12.50 18.67 8.18
C GLY A 405 12.87 17.22 8.51
N THR A 406 12.31 16.68 9.60
CA THR A 406 12.52 15.30 10.05
C THR A 406 11.35 14.40 9.61
N ALA A 407 11.46 13.09 9.88
CA ALA A 407 10.42 12.09 9.57
C ALA A 407 10.18 11.18 10.78
N ILE A 408 10.22 11.76 11.98
CA ILE A 408 10.13 11.03 13.26
C ILE A 408 8.75 10.41 13.37
N TRP A 409 7.67 11.17 13.15
CA TRP A 409 6.30 10.65 13.26
C TRP A 409 6.10 9.45 12.32
N ALA A 410 6.46 9.62 11.04
CA ALA A 410 6.31 8.55 10.05
C ALA A 410 7.15 7.31 10.40
N THR A 411 8.38 7.50 10.89
CA THR A 411 9.24 6.39 11.32
C THR A 411 8.64 5.67 12.52
N GLN A 412 8.18 6.41 13.54
CA GLN A 412 7.59 5.82 14.74
C GLN A 412 6.29 5.07 14.42
N MET A 413 5.47 5.53 13.47
CA MET A 413 4.32 4.78 12.95
C MET A 413 4.69 3.44 12.32
N THR A 414 5.89 3.30 11.74
CA THR A 414 6.33 1.98 11.23
C THR A 414 6.76 1.02 12.33
N LEU A 415 7.14 1.57 13.49
CA LEU A 415 7.65 0.83 14.63
C LEU A 415 6.57 0.59 15.69
N ASN A 416 5.50 1.36 15.73
CA ASN A 416 4.34 1.11 16.56
C ASN A 416 3.12 1.73 15.85
N PRO A 417 2.49 0.99 14.89
CA PRO A 417 1.47 1.53 14.00
C PRO A 417 0.10 1.72 14.67
N ASP A 418 -0.20 0.97 15.72
CA ASP A 418 -1.46 1.04 16.48
C ASP A 418 -1.32 1.91 17.75
N MET A 419 -0.21 2.66 17.84
CA MET A 419 0.13 3.43 19.02
C MET A 419 -1.01 4.33 19.47
N GLY A 420 -1.29 4.25 20.75
CA GLY A 420 -2.41 4.95 21.36
C GLY A 420 -2.66 4.44 22.76
N PRO A 421 -3.42 5.19 23.57
CA PRO A 421 -3.70 4.80 24.95
C PRO A 421 -4.44 3.46 25.03
N THR A 422 -5.22 3.06 24.03
CA THR A 422 -5.94 1.77 24.06
C THR A 422 -4.98 0.59 24.02
N GLU A 423 -4.11 0.51 23.00
CA GLU A 423 -3.10 -0.55 22.92
C GLU A 423 -2.13 -0.49 24.10
N ALA A 424 -1.62 0.71 24.38
CA ALA A 424 -0.62 0.88 25.41
C ALA A 424 -1.12 0.49 26.81
N ASN A 425 -2.35 0.88 27.17
CA ASN A 425 -2.91 0.53 28.47
C ASN A 425 -3.11 -0.98 28.63
N MET A 426 -3.48 -1.71 27.58
CA MET A 426 -3.57 -3.18 27.64
C MET A 426 -2.23 -3.81 27.99
N TRP A 427 -1.14 -3.35 27.37
CA TRP A 427 0.20 -3.84 27.72
C TRP A 427 0.65 -3.39 29.11
N ILE A 428 0.31 -2.17 29.52
CA ILE A 428 0.61 -1.68 30.87
C ILE A 428 -0.15 -2.49 31.93
N ASP A 429 -1.39 -2.92 31.68
CA ASP A 429 -2.13 -3.85 32.55
C ASP A 429 -1.34 -5.14 32.74
N VAL A 430 -0.93 -5.79 31.64
CA VAL A 430 -0.13 -7.03 31.67
C VAL A 430 1.19 -6.83 32.43
N ILE A 431 1.87 -5.71 32.16
CA ILE A 431 3.13 -5.35 32.80
C ILE A 431 2.97 -5.19 34.31
N GLN A 432 1.94 -4.45 34.74
CA GLN A 432 1.61 -4.21 36.14
C GLN A 432 1.27 -5.52 36.85
N ASP A 433 0.32 -6.29 36.31
CA ASP A 433 -0.24 -7.48 36.95
C ASP A 433 0.79 -8.62 37.06
N TYR A 434 1.67 -8.78 36.07
CA TYR A 434 2.74 -9.77 36.14
C TYR A 434 3.87 -9.35 37.09
N THR A 435 4.17 -8.04 37.16
CA THR A 435 5.27 -7.52 37.98
C THR A 435 4.91 -7.40 39.45
N ALA A 436 3.71 -6.91 39.78
CA ALA A 436 3.29 -6.56 41.13
C ALA A 436 3.49 -7.69 42.17
N PRO A 437 3.04 -8.94 41.95
CA PRO A 437 3.26 -10.01 42.93
C PRO A 437 4.76 -10.33 43.13
N ARG A 438 5.56 -10.28 42.06
CA ARG A 438 7.01 -10.56 42.11
C ARG A 438 7.77 -9.46 42.84
N LEU A 439 7.44 -8.20 42.54
CA LEU A 439 7.97 -7.02 43.21
C LEU A 439 7.62 -7.03 44.70
N ALA A 440 6.36 -7.32 45.05
CA ALA A 440 5.91 -7.35 46.44
C ALA A 440 6.61 -8.43 47.28
N LEU A 441 6.85 -9.62 46.69
CA LEU A 441 7.63 -10.70 47.31
C LEU A 441 9.11 -10.32 47.47
N ALA A 442 9.73 -9.78 46.41
CA ALA A 442 11.15 -9.38 46.44
C ALA A 442 11.44 -8.28 47.46
N LEU A 443 10.52 -7.32 47.60
CA LEU A 443 10.61 -6.26 48.62
C LEU A 443 10.19 -6.72 50.02
N GLY A 444 9.69 -7.96 50.17
CA GLY A 444 9.19 -8.49 51.43
C GLY A 444 8.05 -7.66 52.03
N VAL A 445 7.20 -7.07 51.18
CA VAL A 445 5.97 -6.36 51.58
C VAL A 445 4.73 -7.23 51.46
N ALA A 446 4.83 -8.34 50.74
CA ALA A 446 3.88 -9.44 50.78
C ALA A 446 4.60 -10.74 51.20
N SER A 447 3.87 -11.65 51.83
CA SER A 447 4.36 -12.99 52.20
C SER A 447 3.42 -14.04 51.64
N SER A 448 3.95 -15.14 51.12
CA SER A 448 3.10 -16.27 50.71
C SER A 448 2.46 -16.95 51.94
N GLY A 449 1.15 -17.15 51.94
CA GLY A 449 0.39 -17.64 53.12
C GLY A 449 -0.84 -18.46 52.76
N PRO A 450 -1.58 -19.06 53.72
CA PRO A 450 -2.82 -19.76 53.40
C PRO A 450 -3.88 -18.79 52.84
N GLY A 451 -4.55 -19.18 51.77
CA GLY A 451 -5.57 -18.39 51.07
C GLY A 451 -6.18 -19.23 49.95
N CYS A 452 -7.20 -18.74 49.26
CA CYS A 452 -7.80 -19.53 48.19
C CYS A 452 -6.80 -19.73 47.02
N THR A 453 -6.45 -20.97 46.73
CA THR A 453 -5.51 -21.33 45.64
C THR A 453 -6.24 -21.69 44.33
N ASP A 454 -7.56 -21.66 44.32
CA ASP A 454 -8.37 -21.97 43.14
C ASP A 454 -8.51 -20.73 42.26
N THR A 455 -7.93 -20.76 41.06
CA THR A 455 -7.96 -19.65 40.09
C THR A 455 -9.36 -19.27 39.65
N ASP A 456 -10.34 -20.15 39.81
CA ASP A 456 -11.74 -19.92 39.41
C ASP A 456 -12.60 -19.35 40.57
N ALA A 457 -12.01 -19.16 41.75
CA ALA A 457 -12.70 -18.65 42.93
C ALA A 457 -12.58 -17.12 43.06
N CYS A 458 -13.64 -16.51 43.57
CA CYS A 458 -13.81 -15.07 43.77
C CYS A 458 -12.82 -14.41 44.73
N ASN A 459 -12.13 -15.19 45.53
CA ASN A 459 -11.13 -14.74 46.48
C ASN A 459 -9.80 -15.45 46.26
N PHE A 460 -9.53 -15.88 45.01
CA PHE A 460 -8.24 -16.41 44.59
C PHE A 460 -7.13 -15.45 45.02
N ASN A 461 -6.07 -16.02 45.57
CA ASN A 461 -4.87 -15.29 45.98
C ASN A 461 -3.67 -15.97 45.32
N ALA A 462 -3.09 -15.31 44.32
CA ALA A 462 -1.92 -15.82 43.59
C ALA A 462 -0.68 -15.99 44.50
N LEU A 463 -0.66 -15.33 45.65
CA LEU A 463 0.39 -15.47 46.68
C LEU A 463 0.03 -16.55 47.72
N ALA A 464 -1.07 -17.30 47.55
CA ALA A 464 -1.47 -18.33 48.50
C ALA A 464 -0.56 -19.57 48.40
N SER A 465 0.11 -19.92 49.51
CA SER A 465 0.98 -21.10 49.61
C SER A 465 0.23 -22.37 50.04
N SER A 466 -1.05 -22.26 50.41
CA SER A 466 -1.92 -23.40 50.71
C SER A 466 -3.39 -22.99 50.73
N ASP A 467 -4.28 -23.85 50.25
CA ASP A 467 -5.73 -23.63 50.35
C ASP A 467 -6.16 -23.67 51.82
N ASP A 468 -6.72 -22.56 52.30
CA ASP A 468 -7.27 -22.45 53.66
C ASP A 468 -8.77 -22.79 53.73
N GLY A 469 -9.36 -23.21 52.60
CA GLY A 469 -10.77 -23.51 52.46
C GLY A 469 -11.66 -22.28 52.40
N SER A 470 -11.08 -21.09 52.20
CA SER A 470 -11.83 -19.84 52.03
C SER A 470 -12.41 -19.65 50.64
N CYS A 471 -12.11 -20.51 49.66
CA CYS A 471 -12.57 -20.38 48.27
C CYS A 471 -14.10 -20.22 48.18
N SER A 472 -14.51 -19.12 47.55
CA SER A 472 -15.90 -18.74 47.30
C SER A 472 -16.08 -18.56 45.80
N TYR A 473 -17.25 -18.91 45.27
CA TYR A 473 -17.55 -18.84 43.84
C TYR A 473 -18.78 -17.97 43.61
N ALA A 474 -18.83 -17.29 42.47
CA ALA A 474 -20.00 -16.51 42.09
C ALA A 474 -21.16 -17.43 41.66
N ASP A 475 -22.40 -16.98 41.87
CA ASP A 475 -23.57 -17.65 41.32
C ASP A 475 -23.60 -17.48 39.78
N PRO A 476 -24.05 -18.48 39.00
CA PRO A 476 -24.06 -18.38 37.53
C PRO A 476 -24.79 -17.12 37.02
N GLY A 477 -24.08 -16.29 36.24
CA GLY A 477 -24.59 -15.01 35.70
C GLY A 477 -24.32 -13.79 36.58
N TYR A 478 -23.64 -13.98 37.71
CA TYR A 478 -23.22 -12.92 38.62
C TYR A 478 -21.70 -12.90 38.76
N ALA A 479 -21.15 -11.72 39.02
CA ALA A 479 -19.77 -11.54 39.41
C ALA A 479 -19.62 -11.84 40.91
N CYS A 480 -18.37 -11.88 41.36
CA CYS A 480 -17.98 -12.21 42.72
C CYS A 480 -18.48 -11.25 43.81
N ASP A 481 -18.87 -10.03 43.44
CA ASP A 481 -19.48 -9.02 44.32
C ASP A 481 -21.02 -9.05 44.28
N GLY A 482 -21.62 -10.04 43.59
CA GLY A 482 -23.07 -10.17 43.42
C GLY A 482 -23.65 -9.21 42.38
N THR A 483 -22.82 -8.50 41.63
CA THR A 483 -23.28 -7.71 40.49
C THR A 483 -23.65 -8.64 39.34
N SER A 484 -24.70 -8.27 38.62
CA SER A 484 -25.09 -8.98 37.42
C SER A 484 -24.02 -8.76 36.36
N LEU A 485 -23.43 -9.84 35.81
CA LEU A 485 -22.49 -9.76 34.69
C LEU A 485 -23.16 -9.30 33.38
N ASN A 486 -24.48 -9.10 33.41
CA ASN A 486 -25.23 -8.49 32.33
C ASN A 486 -25.10 -6.96 32.42
N ILE A 487 -24.07 -6.42 31.76
CA ILE A 487 -23.92 -5.00 31.50
C ILE A 487 -24.68 -4.73 30.20
N GLU A 488 -25.87 -4.13 30.37
CA GLU A 488 -26.74 -3.71 29.28
C GLU A 488 -26.13 -2.47 28.61
N GLY A 489 -25.91 -2.54 27.30
CA GLY A 489 -25.38 -1.45 26.49
C GLY A 489 -25.12 -1.91 25.06
N CYS A 490 -24.70 -1.00 24.18
CA CYS A 490 -24.45 -1.40 22.80
C CYS A 490 -23.21 -2.30 22.68
N THR A 491 -23.40 -3.56 22.28
CA THR A 491 -22.30 -4.54 22.11
C THR A 491 -21.72 -4.55 20.69
N SER A 492 -22.23 -3.72 19.79
CA SER A 492 -21.84 -3.73 18.39
C SER A 492 -20.66 -2.80 18.15
N ALA A 493 -19.48 -3.36 17.87
CA ALA A 493 -18.22 -2.61 17.71
C ALA A 493 -18.14 -1.61 16.54
N ILE A 494 -19.17 -1.54 15.68
CA ILE A 494 -19.30 -0.44 14.70
C ILE A 494 -20.20 0.70 15.19
N ALA A 495 -20.96 0.56 16.27
CA ALA A 495 -21.87 1.61 16.75
C ALA A 495 -21.11 2.81 17.35
N CYS A 496 -21.69 4.00 17.23
CA CYS A 496 -21.18 5.26 17.78
C CYS A 496 -21.11 5.26 19.30
N ASN A 497 -22.06 4.58 19.94
CA ASN A 497 -22.11 4.39 21.38
C ASN A 497 -21.69 2.97 21.78
N TYR A 498 -20.87 2.30 20.97
CA TYR A 498 -20.30 1.01 21.32
C TYR A 498 -19.70 1.08 22.72
N ASN A 499 -20.20 0.21 23.59
CA ASN A 499 -19.71 0.04 24.93
C ASN A 499 -19.02 -1.31 24.98
N GLU A 500 -17.69 -1.29 24.97
CA GLU A 500 -16.88 -2.51 25.06
C GLU A 500 -17.11 -3.30 26.35
N ALA A 501 -17.62 -2.65 27.41
CA ALA A 501 -17.98 -3.31 28.66
C ALA A 501 -19.38 -3.93 28.62
N ALA A 502 -20.22 -3.66 27.60
CA ALA A 502 -21.55 -4.24 27.50
C ALA A 502 -21.47 -5.73 27.13
N THR A 503 -22.15 -6.57 27.89
CA THR A 503 -22.20 -8.03 27.69
C THR A 503 -23.56 -8.50 27.20
N ILE A 504 -24.58 -7.64 27.30
CA ILE A 504 -25.90 -7.83 26.71
C ILE A 504 -26.24 -6.59 25.90
N ASP A 505 -26.60 -6.82 24.63
CA ASP A 505 -27.15 -5.76 23.79
C ASP A 505 -28.52 -5.35 24.33
N ASP A 506 -28.58 -4.13 24.84
CA ASP A 506 -29.81 -3.53 25.38
C ASP A 506 -30.65 -2.86 24.30
N GLY A 507 -30.22 -2.96 23.03
CA GLY A 507 -30.83 -2.32 21.88
C GLY A 507 -30.55 -0.82 21.81
N SER A 508 -29.59 -0.30 22.57
CA SER A 508 -29.20 1.11 22.53
C SER A 508 -28.24 1.45 21.39
N CYS A 509 -27.74 0.47 20.62
CA CYS A 509 -26.79 0.71 19.55
C CYS A 509 -27.24 1.78 18.54
N ASP A 510 -26.47 2.86 18.47
CA ASP A 510 -26.64 3.95 17.53
C ASP A 510 -25.54 3.89 16.48
N TYR A 511 -25.92 3.79 15.21
CA TYR A 511 -25.00 3.69 14.06
C TYR A 511 -24.98 4.95 13.20
N LEU A 512 -25.75 5.97 13.59
CA LEU A 512 -25.85 7.24 12.88
C LEU A 512 -26.02 8.38 13.88
N GLU A 513 -24.91 8.89 14.37
CA GLU A 513 -24.89 10.05 15.26
C GLU A 513 -24.27 11.25 14.53
N GLY A 514 -25.06 12.28 14.26
CA GLY A 514 -24.59 13.53 13.65
C GLY A 514 -25.17 13.85 12.26
N THR A 515 -24.80 15.01 11.71
CA THR A 515 -25.33 15.52 10.43
C THR A 515 -24.23 15.85 9.42
N ASP A 516 -22.98 15.55 9.73
CA ASP A 516 -21.82 16.00 8.94
C ASP A 516 -21.57 15.12 7.70
N ILE A 517 -21.88 13.82 7.80
CA ILE A 517 -21.84 12.87 6.69
C ILE A 517 -23.27 12.58 6.25
N PRO A 518 -23.66 12.87 5.00
CA PRO A 518 -25.04 12.73 4.57
C PRO A 518 -25.41 11.30 4.20
N THR A 519 -26.61 10.91 4.61
CA THR A 519 -27.20 9.59 4.38
C THR A 519 -28.60 9.72 3.78
N GLY A 520 -29.18 8.60 3.35
CA GLY A 520 -30.55 8.53 2.86
C GLY A 520 -30.65 8.39 1.35
N ALA A 521 -31.87 8.11 0.89
CA ALA A 521 -32.15 7.70 -0.50
C ALA A 521 -31.85 8.78 -1.56
N GLU A 522 -31.60 10.02 -1.15
CA GLU A 522 -31.27 11.14 -2.06
C GLU A 522 -29.76 11.33 -2.23
N VAL A 523 -28.93 10.65 -1.43
CA VAL A 523 -27.47 10.82 -1.40
C VAL A 523 -26.83 9.57 -1.96
N VAL A 524 -26.41 9.65 -3.24
CA VAL A 524 -25.64 8.57 -3.87
C VAL A 524 -24.22 8.60 -3.33
N TRP A 525 -23.76 7.44 -2.88
CA TRP A 525 -22.41 7.15 -2.44
C TRP A 525 -21.69 6.31 -3.49
N LEU A 526 -20.44 6.64 -3.74
CA LEU A 526 -19.50 5.86 -4.52
C LEU A 526 -18.59 5.11 -3.54
N VAL A 527 -18.37 3.82 -3.80
CA VAL A 527 -17.46 2.97 -3.04
C VAL A 527 -16.57 2.24 -4.04
N GLY A 528 -15.27 2.21 -3.80
CA GLY A 528 -14.33 1.59 -4.73
C GLY A 528 -13.09 1.06 -4.04
N LEU A 529 -12.20 0.48 -4.85
CA LEU A 529 -10.87 0.07 -4.44
C LEU A 529 -9.85 0.95 -5.17
N THR A 530 -8.73 1.24 -4.52
CA THR A 530 -7.58 1.83 -5.21
C THR A 530 -6.95 0.79 -6.14
N LEU A 531 -6.59 1.19 -7.36
CA LEU A 531 -5.96 0.34 -8.38
C LEU A 531 -4.50 0.72 -8.69
N SER A 532 -3.91 1.65 -7.93
CA SER A 532 -2.51 2.05 -8.02
C SER A 532 -1.56 0.84 -7.94
N GLY A 533 -0.63 0.74 -8.90
CA GLY A 533 0.31 -0.40 -8.97
C GLY A 533 -0.32 -1.74 -9.35
N THR A 534 -1.55 -1.76 -9.84
CA THR A 534 -2.22 -2.96 -10.38
C THR A 534 -2.23 -2.95 -11.91
N PRO A 535 -2.47 -4.09 -12.60
CA PRO A 535 -2.62 -4.11 -14.06
C PRO A 535 -3.82 -3.29 -14.56
N TYR A 536 -4.74 -2.92 -13.66
CA TYR A 536 -5.94 -2.14 -13.92
C TYR A 536 -5.73 -0.64 -13.67
N GLU A 537 -4.51 -0.20 -13.36
CA GLU A 537 -4.17 1.21 -13.07
C GLU A 537 -4.56 2.18 -14.18
N SER A 538 -4.58 1.73 -15.44
CA SER A 538 -5.06 2.55 -16.56
C SER A 538 -6.55 2.92 -16.45
N LEU A 539 -7.35 2.13 -15.73
CA LEU A 539 -8.76 2.40 -15.45
C LEU A 539 -8.92 3.47 -14.36
N ALA A 540 -7.95 3.61 -13.45
CA ALA A 540 -7.95 4.62 -12.38
C ALA A 540 -7.45 6.00 -12.83
N GLY A 541 -7.10 6.19 -14.11
CA GLY A 541 -6.90 7.51 -14.73
C GLY A 541 -5.78 8.38 -14.14
N GLY A 542 -4.95 7.87 -13.21
CA GLY A 542 -3.90 8.64 -12.54
C GLY A 542 -4.36 9.48 -11.34
N CYS A 543 -5.66 9.46 -10.97
CA CYS A 543 -6.20 10.18 -9.81
C CYS A 543 -5.58 9.75 -8.48
N GLU A 544 -5.21 8.48 -8.42
CA GLU A 544 -4.68 7.85 -7.21
C GLU A 544 -3.18 8.11 -7.02
N ALA A 545 -2.46 8.55 -8.06
CA ALA A 545 -1.03 8.85 -7.98
C ALA A 545 -0.71 10.02 -7.03
N GLY A 546 -1.70 10.86 -6.72
CA GLY A 546 -1.62 11.95 -5.74
C GLY A 546 -2.26 11.63 -4.38
N GLY A 547 -2.60 10.36 -4.10
CA GLY A 547 -3.33 9.97 -2.89
C GLY A 547 -4.85 10.21 -2.96
N GLY A 548 -5.38 10.45 -4.16
CA GLY A 548 -6.82 10.58 -4.42
C GLY A 548 -7.52 9.25 -4.68
N VAL A 549 -8.79 9.32 -5.06
CA VAL A 549 -9.61 8.17 -5.47
C VAL A 549 -10.22 8.44 -6.85
N ASN A 550 -10.42 7.38 -7.65
CA ASN A 550 -11.07 7.52 -8.95
C ASN A 550 -12.58 7.22 -8.85
N PRO A 551 -13.47 8.19 -9.06
CA PRO A 551 -14.92 7.97 -8.95
C PRO A 551 -15.52 7.09 -10.06
N ASP A 552 -14.84 6.96 -11.21
CA ASP A 552 -15.30 6.19 -12.36
C ASP A 552 -15.00 4.70 -12.24
N VAL A 553 -14.11 4.30 -11.32
CA VAL A 553 -13.88 2.89 -10.95
C VAL A 553 -14.44 2.61 -9.56
N SER A 554 -15.76 2.71 -9.49
CA SER A 554 -16.51 2.53 -8.25
C SER A 554 -17.82 1.79 -8.52
N ILE A 555 -18.35 1.18 -7.47
CA ILE A 555 -19.76 0.83 -7.38
C ILE A 555 -20.49 2.00 -6.72
N ASN A 556 -21.74 2.23 -7.11
CA ASN A 556 -22.56 3.26 -6.49
C ASN A 556 -23.75 2.66 -5.76
N GLY A 557 -24.29 3.39 -4.79
CA GLY A 557 -25.48 3.03 -4.03
C GLY A 557 -25.90 4.17 -3.13
N VAL A 558 -26.84 3.92 -2.23
CA VAL A 558 -27.24 4.87 -1.19
C VAL A 558 -26.99 4.24 0.17
N ILE A 559 -26.32 4.94 1.08
CA ILE A 559 -26.24 4.50 2.48
C ILE A 559 -27.59 4.77 3.13
N VAL A 560 -28.27 3.71 3.54
CA VAL A 560 -29.61 3.73 4.11
C VAL A 560 -29.63 3.10 5.50
N GLY A 561 -30.56 3.59 6.30
CA GLY A 561 -30.70 3.25 7.70
C GLY A 561 -30.95 4.53 8.50
N ASP A 562 -31.71 4.40 9.57
CA ASP A 562 -32.01 5.50 10.50
C ASP A 562 -31.08 5.50 11.73
N GLY A 563 -30.04 4.67 11.71
CA GLY A 563 -29.12 4.48 12.83
C GLY A 563 -29.59 3.48 13.89
N SER A 564 -30.82 2.94 13.80
CA SER A 564 -31.31 1.93 14.77
C SER A 564 -30.75 0.52 14.55
N THR A 565 -30.17 0.29 13.38
CA THR A 565 -29.38 -0.88 13.01
C THR A 565 -28.18 -0.38 12.21
N PRO A 566 -27.12 -1.19 12.04
CA PRO A 566 -26.01 -0.79 11.19
C PRO A 566 -26.51 -0.31 9.82
N LEU A 567 -25.93 0.78 9.35
CA LEU A 567 -26.29 1.35 8.05
C LEU A 567 -25.84 0.38 6.97
N SER A 568 -26.57 0.34 5.86
CA SER A 568 -26.28 -0.57 4.75
C SER A 568 -26.36 0.17 3.43
N MET A 569 -25.70 -0.35 2.39
CA MET A 569 -25.90 0.17 1.05
C MET A 569 -27.12 -0.47 0.40
N ALA A 570 -27.99 0.37 -0.17
CA ALA A 570 -29.10 -0.05 -1.02
C ALA A 570 -28.96 0.54 -2.42
N GLY A 571 -29.69 -0.03 -3.39
CA GLY A 571 -29.65 0.44 -4.77
C GLY A 571 -28.28 0.29 -5.43
N ILE A 572 -27.52 -0.74 -5.05
CA ILE A 572 -26.15 -0.96 -5.51
C ILE A 572 -26.14 -1.25 -7.02
N SER A 573 -25.29 -0.54 -7.74
CA SER A 573 -24.95 -0.86 -9.13
C SER A 573 -23.44 -0.76 -9.37
N ASP A 574 -22.91 -1.68 -10.17
CA ASP A 574 -21.53 -1.64 -10.66
C ASP A 574 -21.54 -1.18 -12.13
N PRO A 575 -21.30 0.11 -12.41
CA PRO A 575 -21.27 0.63 -13.77
C PRO A 575 -20.07 0.13 -14.59
N THR A 576 -19.01 -0.37 -13.95
CA THR A 576 -17.78 -0.80 -14.62
C THR A 576 -17.75 -2.29 -14.93
N GLY A 577 -18.47 -3.09 -14.14
CA GLY A 577 -18.39 -4.55 -14.15
C GLY A 577 -17.06 -5.11 -13.62
N LEU A 578 -16.10 -4.24 -13.26
CA LEU A 578 -14.79 -4.62 -12.73
C LEU A 578 -14.85 -4.98 -11.25
N LEU A 579 -15.82 -4.41 -10.54
CA LEU A 579 -15.94 -4.48 -9.09
C LEU A 579 -17.10 -5.39 -8.67
N GLY A 580 -17.50 -6.35 -9.52
CA GLY A 580 -18.65 -7.22 -9.27
C GLY A 580 -18.59 -8.00 -7.95
N GLU A 581 -17.39 -8.40 -7.51
CA GLU A 581 -17.18 -9.02 -6.19
C GLU A 581 -17.37 -8.01 -5.05
N LEU A 582 -16.92 -6.76 -5.24
CA LEU A 582 -17.14 -5.67 -4.30
C LEU A 582 -18.62 -5.27 -4.26
N ALA A 583 -19.37 -5.35 -5.35
CA ALA A 583 -20.81 -5.09 -5.35
C ALA A 583 -21.58 -6.09 -4.46
N ALA A 584 -21.21 -7.37 -4.54
CA ALA A 584 -21.74 -8.40 -3.65
C ALA A 584 -21.32 -8.14 -2.19
N LEU A 585 -20.06 -7.75 -1.97
CA LEU A 585 -19.55 -7.41 -0.64
C LEU A 585 -20.27 -6.19 -0.05
N ALA A 586 -20.39 -5.09 -0.79
CA ALA A 586 -21.04 -3.85 -0.39
C ALA A 586 -22.51 -4.02 -0.01
N SER A 587 -23.19 -5.02 -0.58
CA SER A 587 -24.56 -5.39 -0.17
C SER A 587 -24.65 -6.00 1.23
N THR A 588 -23.50 -6.44 1.77
CA THR A 588 -23.37 -7.04 3.10
C THR A 588 -22.52 -6.21 4.05
N VAL A 589 -21.80 -5.20 3.53
CA VAL A 589 -21.00 -4.28 4.32
C VAL A 589 -21.92 -3.39 5.15
N GLN A 590 -21.60 -3.29 6.43
CA GLN A 590 -22.28 -2.41 7.35
C GLN A 590 -21.45 -1.17 7.60
N PHE A 591 -22.11 -0.02 7.60
CA PHE A 591 -21.51 1.27 7.85
C PHE A 591 -21.98 1.80 9.20
N SER A 592 -21.12 2.60 9.80
CA SER A 592 -21.47 3.46 10.91
C SER A 592 -20.86 4.83 10.71
N ILE A 593 -21.63 5.85 11.06
CA ILE A 593 -21.31 7.25 10.83
C ILE A 593 -21.49 7.98 12.15
N CYS A 594 -20.38 8.45 12.72
CA CYS A 594 -20.34 9.07 14.04
C CYS A 594 -19.62 10.42 13.92
N GLY A 595 -20.40 11.50 13.79
CA GLY A 595 -19.92 12.83 13.44
C GLY A 595 -19.24 12.82 12.06
N THR A 596 -17.93 13.09 12.06
CA THR A 596 -17.07 13.06 10.86
C THR A 596 -16.41 11.71 10.59
N ASN A 597 -16.58 10.74 11.50
CA ASN A 597 -15.92 9.44 11.42
C ASN A 597 -16.83 8.44 10.70
N MET A 598 -16.22 7.63 9.83
CA MET A 598 -16.87 6.53 9.14
C MET A 598 -16.16 5.22 9.49
N THR A 599 -16.94 4.23 9.93
CA THR A 599 -16.44 2.88 10.17
C THR A 599 -17.16 1.91 9.25
N VAL A 600 -16.40 0.97 8.70
CA VAL A 600 -16.90 -0.05 7.77
C VAL A 600 -16.64 -1.44 8.31
N ALA A 601 -17.68 -2.26 8.46
CA ALA A 601 -17.54 -3.69 8.71
C ALA A 601 -17.33 -4.44 7.38
N ALA A 602 -16.07 -4.75 7.07
CA ALA A 602 -15.68 -5.49 5.88
C ALA A 602 -14.68 -6.59 6.25
N LEU A 603 -14.76 -7.74 5.56
CA LEU A 603 -13.84 -8.88 5.72
C LEU A 603 -13.78 -9.48 7.14
N GLY A 604 -14.83 -9.27 7.93
CA GLY A 604 -14.86 -9.70 9.34
C GLY A 604 -14.14 -8.75 10.31
N ASN A 605 -13.72 -7.58 9.84
CA ASN A 605 -13.10 -6.53 10.63
C ASN A 605 -13.93 -5.24 10.59
N ASN A 606 -13.78 -4.42 11.63
CA ASN A 606 -14.28 -3.05 11.65
C ASN A 606 -13.13 -2.12 11.30
N ILE A 607 -13.24 -1.43 10.17
CA ILE A 607 -12.18 -0.60 9.62
C ILE A 607 -12.60 0.86 9.82
N PRO A 608 -11.96 1.60 10.74
CA PRO A 608 -12.12 3.05 10.82
C PRO A 608 -11.48 3.66 9.58
N MET A 609 -12.27 4.36 8.78
CA MET A 609 -11.79 4.96 7.55
C MET A 609 -11.23 6.36 7.82
N VAL A 610 -10.06 6.64 7.27
CA VAL A 610 -9.42 7.96 7.36
C VAL A 610 -10.05 8.89 6.33
N GLY A 611 -10.69 9.96 6.81
CA GLY A 611 -11.40 10.91 5.97
C GLY A 611 -10.74 12.29 5.91
N ASN A 612 -10.83 12.94 4.76
CA ASN A 612 -10.42 14.35 4.57
C ASN A 612 -11.62 15.30 4.37
N GLY A 613 -12.85 14.81 4.61
CA GLY A 613 -14.09 15.55 4.35
C GLY A 613 -14.58 15.51 2.90
N GLN A 614 -13.84 14.87 1.99
CA GLN A 614 -14.26 14.60 0.60
C GLN A 614 -14.42 13.10 0.33
N PHE A 615 -13.54 12.28 0.86
CA PHE A 615 -13.65 10.83 0.81
C PHE A 615 -13.00 10.21 2.04
N TRP A 616 -13.39 8.98 2.34
CA TRP A 616 -12.87 8.16 3.42
C TRP A 616 -12.16 6.95 2.81
N MET A 617 -10.99 6.59 3.31
CA MET A 617 -10.19 5.47 2.82
C MET A 617 -9.74 4.56 3.95
N SER A 618 -9.65 3.25 3.72
CA SER A 618 -9.08 2.32 4.69
C SER A 618 -7.58 2.62 4.87
N PRO A 619 -7.06 2.61 6.11
CA PRO A 619 -5.63 2.79 6.37
C PRO A 619 -4.82 1.54 6.01
N ILE A 620 -5.50 0.40 5.88
CA ILE A 620 -4.93 -0.91 5.53
C ILE A 620 -5.53 -1.41 4.20
N PRO A 621 -4.79 -2.24 3.44
CA PRO A 621 -5.34 -2.86 2.25
C PRO A 621 -6.41 -3.89 2.64
N VAL A 622 -7.56 -3.82 1.97
CA VAL A 622 -8.70 -4.73 2.16
C VAL A 622 -8.64 -5.91 1.16
N SER A 623 -7.93 -5.76 0.07
CA SER A 623 -7.65 -6.84 -0.86
C SER A 623 -6.24 -6.70 -1.41
N ALA A 624 -5.74 -7.75 -2.03
CA ALA A 624 -4.55 -7.69 -2.85
C ALA A 624 -4.97 -7.97 -4.29
N ASP A 625 -4.35 -7.26 -5.24
CA ASP A 625 -4.53 -7.58 -6.66
C ASP A 625 -4.09 -9.04 -6.90
N PRO A 626 -4.94 -9.88 -7.49
CA PRO A 626 -4.64 -11.30 -7.65
C PRO A 626 -3.49 -11.57 -8.65
N THR A 627 -3.06 -10.56 -9.40
CA THR A 627 -2.01 -10.66 -10.42
C THR A 627 -0.67 -10.14 -9.92
N THR A 628 -0.65 -9.01 -9.21
CA THR A 628 0.58 -8.33 -8.75
C THR A 628 0.83 -8.45 -7.25
N GLY A 629 -0.19 -8.79 -6.45
CA GLY A 629 -0.13 -8.80 -4.99
C GLY A 629 -0.09 -7.41 -4.36
N ALA A 630 -0.29 -6.34 -5.15
CA ALA A 630 -0.35 -4.98 -4.62
C ALA A 630 -1.60 -4.79 -3.76
N GLY A 631 -1.46 -4.12 -2.61
CA GLY A 631 -2.58 -3.84 -1.72
C GLY A 631 -3.57 -2.85 -2.34
N GLN A 632 -4.85 -3.17 -2.25
CA GLN A 632 -5.97 -2.33 -2.67
C GLN A 632 -6.72 -1.83 -1.44
N TYR A 633 -6.94 -0.53 -1.35
CA TYR A 633 -7.57 0.14 -0.21
C TYR A 633 -9.03 0.46 -0.54
N LEU A 634 -9.92 0.23 0.42
CA LEU A 634 -11.34 0.56 0.29
C LEU A 634 -11.51 2.06 0.44
N TRP A 635 -12.30 2.68 -0.42
CA TRP A 635 -12.68 4.08 -0.25
C TRP A 635 -14.18 4.28 -0.46
N ALA A 636 -14.73 5.31 0.19
CA ALA A 636 -16.14 5.70 0.10
C ALA A 636 -16.28 7.22 0.06
N ALA A 637 -17.19 7.73 -0.77
CA ALA A 637 -17.43 9.16 -0.92
C ALA A 637 -18.84 9.47 -1.45
N PRO A 638 -19.50 10.54 -0.99
CA PRO A 638 -20.70 11.05 -1.63
C PRO A 638 -20.41 11.46 -3.08
N MET A 639 -21.30 11.10 -3.99
CA MET A 639 -21.16 11.37 -5.42
C MET A 639 -21.02 12.86 -5.74
N TYR A 640 -21.64 13.74 -4.96
CA TYR A 640 -21.57 15.19 -5.18
C TYR A 640 -20.21 15.81 -4.76
N ASN A 641 -19.31 15.05 -4.13
CA ASN A 641 -17.93 15.51 -3.87
C ASN A 641 -17.06 15.47 -5.13
N PHE A 642 -17.56 14.89 -6.22
CA PHE A 642 -16.89 14.87 -7.51
C PHE A 642 -17.54 15.87 -8.46
N THR A 643 -16.71 16.57 -9.23
CA THR A 643 -17.19 17.40 -10.34
C THR A 643 -17.86 16.49 -11.36
N ILE A 644 -19.14 16.76 -11.67
CA ILE A 644 -19.85 16.06 -12.73
C ILE A 644 -19.32 16.58 -14.08
N GLY A 645 -18.76 15.68 -14.86
CA GLY A 645 -18.16 16.01 -16.14
C GLY A 645 -17.92 14.77 -16.97
N CYS A 646 -16.73 14.72 -17.57
CA CYS A 646 -16.31 13.52 -18.29
C CYS A 646 -14.82 13.29 -18.04
N GLY A 647 -14.54 12.32 -17.17
CA GLY A 647 -13.20 11.84 -16.82
C GLY A 647 -12.68 10.73 -17.73
N ILE A 648 -13.48 10.25 -18.69
CA ILE A 648 -13.05 9.22 -19.65
C ILE A 648 -12.26 9.87 -20.81
N PRO A 649 -10.95 9.55 -20.98
CA PRO A 649 -10.12 10.18 -22.01
C PRO A 649 -10.59 9.99 -23.45
N ASP A 650 -11.31 8.90 -23.73
CA ASP A 650 -11.79 8.56 -25.07
C ASP A 650 -13.14 9.23 -25.44
N ALA A 651 -13.71 10.02 -24.53
CA ALA A 651 -14.96 10.73 -24.79
C ALA A 651 -14.73 12.05 -25.55
N CYS A 652 -15.72 12.43 -26.35
CA CYS A 652 -15.72 13.65 -27.16
C CYS A 652 -15.60 14.95 -26.34
N ASN A 653 -16.09 14.92 -25.11
CA ASN A 653 -16.14 16.05 -24.18
C ASN A 653 -15.29 15.81 -22.92
N PHE A 654 -14.23 15.00 -23.01
CA PHE A 654 -13.23 14.85 -21.96
C PHE A 654 -12.67 16.22 -21.55
N SER A 655 -12.74 16.53 -20.25
CA SER A 655 -12.35 17.84 -19.70
C SER A 655 -10.84 18.02 -19.54
N GLY A 656 -10.07 16.94 -19.67
CA GLY A 656 -8.65 16.90 -19.32
C GLY A 656 -8.38 16.43 -17.88
N ASP A 657 -9.42 16.24 -17.06
CA ASP A 657 -9.32 15.77 -15.69
C ASP A 657 -9.99 14.38 -15.55
N PRO A 658 -9.19 13.29 -15.40
CA PRO A 658 -9.72 11.94 -15.28
C PRO A 658 -10.37 11.63 -13.92
N CYS A 659 -10.43 12.62 -13.02
CA CYS A 659 -11.05 12.50 -11.69
C CYS A 659 -12.46 13.09 -11.65
N GLU A 660 -12.97 13.59 -12.78
CA GLU A 660 -14.37 13.97 -12.92
C GLU A 660 -15.27 12.75 -13.01
N LEU A 661 -16.43 12.82 -12.36
CA LEU A 661 -17.42 11.76 -12.44
C LEU A 661 -18.09 11.75 -13.82
N SER A 662 -17.90 10.67 -14.57
CA SER A 662 -18.21 10.51 -16.00
C SER A 662 -19.69 10.32 -16.34
N LEU A 663 -20.58 11.08 -15.71
CA LEU A 663 -22.04 11.02 -15.93
C LEU A 663 -22.53 11.80 -17.16
N LEU A 664 -21.70 12.66 -17.74
CA LEU A 664 -22.05 13.47 -18.92
C LEU A 664 -21.13 13.18 -20.12
N CYS A 665 -20.47 12.03 -20.14
CA CYS A 665 -19.64 11.63 -21.27
C CYS A 665 -20.47 11.41 -22.51
N THR A 666 -19.99 11.95 -23.62
CA THR A 666 -20.51 11.71 -24.95
C THR A 666 -19.44 11.01 -25.75
N PHE A 667 -19.79 9.89 -26.38
CA PHE A 667 -18.82 9.03 -27.03
C PHE A 667 -18.77 9.26 -28.54
N PRO A 668 -17.63 8.98 -29.17
CA PRO A 668 -17.52 9.01 -30.62
C PRO A 668 -18.44 7.97 -31.25
N GLY A 669 -19.22 8.39 -32.23
CA GLY A 669 -20.06 7.52 -33.06
C GLY A 669 -20.39 8.20 -34.37
N CYS A 670 -21.12 7.54 -35.26
CA CYS A 670 -21.51 8.19 -36.50
C CYS A 670 -22.62 9.21 -36.24
N THR A 671 -22.35 10.49 -36.52
CA THR A 671 -23.32 11.58 -36.33
C THR A 671 -24.14 11.93 -37.58
N ASP A 672 -23.87 11.27 -38.70
CA ASP A 672 -24.60 11.48 -39.96
C ASP A 672 -25.90 10.68 -39.99
N GLU A 673 -27.05 11.36 -39.88
CA GLU A 673 -28.40 10.75 -39.95
C GLU A 673 -28.65 9.94 -41.24
N GLY A 674 -27.87 10.17 -42.29
CA GLY A 674 -27.93 9.44 -43.57
C GLY A 674 -27.09 8.18 -43.64
N ALA A 675 -26.26 7.89 -42.64
CA ALA A 675 -25.41 6.70 -42.59
C ALA A 675 -26.14 5.50 -41.99
N ASP A 676 -25.79 4.29 -42.43
CA ASP A 676 -26.39 3.04 -41.97
C ASP A 676 -26.05 2.70 -40.51
N ASN A 677 -24.89 3.15 -40.03
CA ASN A 677 -24.49 3.03 -38.63
C ASN A 677 -24.68 4.34 -37.85
N TYR A 678 -25.57 5.22 -38.33
CA TYR A 678 -25.96 6.43 -37.60
C TYR A 678 -26.28 6.08 -36.15
N ASP A 679 -25.60 6.77 -35.24
CA ASP A 679 -25.79 6.63 -33.81
C ASP A 679 -26.38 7.95 -33.28
N PRO A 680 -27.68 7.98 -32.95
CA PRO A 680 -28.32 9.18 -32.41
C PRO A 680 -27.79 9.60 -31.04
N ASP A 681 -27.03 8.73 -30.35
CA ASP A 681 -26.44 9.01 -29.04
C ASP A 681 -24.96 9.47 -29.14
N ALA A 682 -24.40 9.58 -30.36
CA ALA A 682 -23.03 10.03 -30.58
C ALA A 682 -22.82 11.53 -30.28
N GLY A 683 -21.80 11.86 -29.48
CA GLY A 683 -21.44 13.24 -29.13
C GLY A 683 -20.56 13.96 -30.14
N CYS A 684 -19.78 13.18 -30.90
CA CYS A 684 -18.90 13.65 -31.95
C CYS A 684 -18.70 12.56 -32.99
N ASP A 685 -18.35 12.96 -34.20
CA ASP A 685 -18.11 12.04 -35.29
C ASP A 685 -16.83 11.22 -35.07
N ALA A 686 -16.98 9.89 -34.99
CA ALA A 686 -15.86 8.96 -34.94
C ALA A 686 -15.16 8.78 -36.30
N GLY A 687 -15.65 9.42 -37.37
CA GLY A 687 -15.13 9.30 -38.73
C GLY A 687 -15.36 7.93 -39.35
N ASN A 688 -16.25 7.13 -38.74
CA ASN A 688 -16.56 5.76 -39.12
C ASN A 688 -17.99 5.59 -39.64
N CYS A 689 -18.67 6.70 -40.00
CA CYS A 689 -19.98 6.65 -40.64
C CYS A 689 -19.93 5.73 -41.86
N VAL A 690 -20.77 4.72 -41.89
CA VAL A 690 -20.91 3.72 -42.94
C VAL A 690 -22.09 4.14 -43.79
N THR A 691 -21.84 4.38 -45.06
CA THR A 691 -22.90 4.55 -46.04
C THR A 691 -22.74 3.44 -47.07
N SER A 692 -23.69 2.52 -47.08
CA SER A 692 -23.73 1.37 -47.96
C SER A 692 -24.26 1.77 -49.33
N GLY A 693 -23.67 1.20 -50.35
CA GLY A 693 -24.08 1.37 -51.73
C GLY A 693 -22.92 1.08 -52.66
N CYS A 694 -23.18 1.13 -53.96
CA CYS A 694 -22.11 0.88 -54.90
C CYS A 694 -21.01 1.96 -54.81
N THR A 695 -19.80 1.55 -54.43
CA THR A 695 -18.63 2.44 -54.30
C THR A 695 -17.83 2.57 -55.61
N ASN A 696 -18.16 1.77 -56.62
CA ASN A 696 -17.48 1.76 -57.91
C ASN A 696 -18.07 2.84 -58.84
N ASP A 697 -17.26 3.82 -59.25
CA ASP A 697 -17.65 4.94 -60.11
C ASP A 697 -18.01 4.55 -61.55
N GLY A 698 -17.64 3.34 -61.97
CA GLY A 698 -18.03 2.72 -63.24
C GLY A 698 -19.40 2.05 -63.23
N ALA A 699 -20.07 1.93 -62.08
CA ALA A 699 -21.40 1.35 -61.98
C ALA A 699 -22.51 2.37 -62.28
N THR A 700 -23.59 1.90 -62.89
CA THR A 700 -24.78 2.71 -63.23
C THR A 700 -25.54 3.21 -62.00
N ASN A 701 -25.38 2.56 -60.85
CA ASN A 701 -25.95 2.94 -59.56
C ASN A 701 -24.87 3.36 -58.55
N TYR A 702 -23.72 3.86 -59.03
CA TYR A 702 -22.69 4.44 -58.19
C TYR A 702 -23.29 5.46 -57.21
N ASN A 703 -22.99 5.29 -55.92
CA ASN A 703 -23.36 6.23 -54.89
C ASN A 703 -22.10 6.94 -54.38
N ALA A 704 -21.93 8.20 -54.75
CA ALA A 704 -20.78 9.02 -54.33
C ALA A 704 -20.72 9.26 -52.80
N ALA A 705 -21.83 9.05 -52.08
CA ALA A 705 -21.86 9.10 -50.63
C ALA A 705 -21.54 7.75 -49.97
N ALA A 706 -21.51 6.65 -50.73
CA ALA A 706 -21.20 5.32 -50.20
C ALA A 706 -19.69 5.16 -49.99
N ASN A 707 -19.31 4.61 -48.84
CA ASN A 707 -17.94 4.25 -48.50
C ASN A 707 -17.78 2.75 -48.18
N THR A 708 -18.88 2.01 -48.21
CA THR A 708 -18.92 0.56 -48.02
C THR A 708 -19.71 -0.06 -49.17
N ASP A 709 -19.08 -0.96 -49.93
CA ASP A 709 -19.73 -1.65 -51.03
C ASP A 709 -20.68 -2.73 -50.48
N ASP A 710 -21.96 -2.61 -50.81
CA ASP A 710 -23.01 -3.56 -50.41
C ASP A 710 -23.25 -4.65 -51.47
N GLY A 711 -22.45 -4.66 -52.54
CA GLY A 711 -22.60 -5.59 -53.66
C GLY A 711 -23.77 -5.22 -54.58
N SER A 712 -24.38 -4.05 -54.41
CA SER A 712 -25.47 -3.59 -55.28
C SER A 712 -24.97 -3.07 -56.63
N CYS A 713 -23.66 -2.92 -56.86
CA CYS A 713 -23.11 -2.38 -58.10
C CYS A 713 -23.67 -3.06 -59.35
N LEU A 714 -24.26 -2.26 -60.24
CA LEU A 714 -24.78 -2.69 -61.53
C LEU A 714 -23.98 -2.02 -62.65
N PHE A 715 -23.39 -2.82 -63.53
CA PHE A 715 -22.60 -2.32 -64.65
C PHE A 715 -23.40 -2.40 -65.94
N LEU A 716 -23.28 -1.38 -66.79
CA LEU A 716 -23.94 -1.38 -68.09
C LEU A 716 -23.28 -2.42 -68.98
N VAL A 717 -24.06 -3.40 -69.41
CA VAL A 717 -23.64 -4.44 -70.34
C VAL A 717 -24.30 -4.19 -71.68
N THR A 718 -23.50 -3.97 -72.71
CA THR A 718 -23.98 -3.76 -74.08
C THR A 718 -23.71 -5.02 -74.89
N LEU A 719 -24.79 -5.68 -75.29
CA LEU A 719 -24.75 -6.89 -76.09
C LEU A 719 -25.18 -6.56 -77.51
N GLN A 720 -24.24 -6.66 -78.46
CA GLN A 720 -24.50 -6.43 -79.87
C GLN A 720 -24.34 -7.70 -80.68
N VAL A 721 -25.00 -7.73 -81.84
CA VAL A 721 -24.79 -8.75 -82.86
C VAL A 721 -24.89 -8.12 -84.24
N ASN A 722 -23.98 -8.54 -85.12
CA ASN A 722 -24.03 -8.20 -86.52
C ASN A 722 -24.79 -9.29 -87.30
N MET A 723 -25.91 -8.88 -87.87
CA MET A 723 -26.82 -9.71 -88.67
C MET A 723 -26.68 -9.46 -90.17
N SER A 724 -25.66 -8.72 -90.63
CA SER A 724 -25.53 -8.32 -92.05
C SER A 724 -25.46 -9.48 -93.04
N GLU A 725 -25.06 -10.67 -92.58
CA GLU A 725 -25.01 -11.90 -93.38
C GLU A 725 -26.32 -12.71 -93.38
N VAL A 726 -27.34 -12.30 -92.61
CA VAL A 726 -28.59 -13.05 -92.41
C VAL A 726 -29.81 -12.13 -92.60
N ALA A 727 -30.82 -12.59 -93.34
CA ALA A 727 -32.07 -11.85 -93.48
C ALA A 727 -32.83 -11.79 -92.14
N THR A 728 -33.08 -10.59 -91.62
CA THR A 728 -33.68 -10.42 -90.29
C THR A 728 -35.22 -10.40 -90.33
N SER A 729 -35.85 -10.98 -89.31
CA SER A 729 -37.30 -10.95 -89.05
C SER A 729 -37.65 -10.19 -87.76
N GLY A 730 -36.80 -9.23 -87.40
CA GLY A 730 -36.66 -8.72 -86.03
C GLY A 730 -35.60 -9.51 -85.27
N VAL A 731 -34.90 -8.88 -84.32
CA VAL A 731 -33.87 -9.55 -83.51
C VAL A 731 -34.24 -9.42 -82.06
N ASN A 732 -34.33 -10.54 -81.37
CA ASN A 732 -34.57 -10.60 -79.94
C ASN A 732 -33.38 -11.22 -79.22
N ILE A 733 -33.32 -11.02 -77.91
CA ILE A 733 -32.30 -11.62 -77.05
C ILE A 733 -32.96 -12.37 -75.91
N ALA A 734 -32.44 -13.56 -75.62
CA ALA A 734 -32.83 -14.35 -74.46
C ALA A 734 -31.60 -14.78 -73.66
N GLY A 735 -31.46 -14.31 -72.42
CA GLY A 735 -30.50 -14.84 -71.44
C GLY A 735 -31.05 -15.02 -70.03
N ALA A 736 -30.20 -15.45 -69.10
CA ALA A 736 -30.58 -15.70 -67.70
C ALA A 736 -31.24 -14.48 -67.01
N PHE A 737 -30.88 -13.27 -67.44
CA PHE A 737 -31.35 -11.99 -66.89
C PHE A 737 -32.84 -11.66 -67.11
N GLN A 738 -33.55 -12.44 -67.93
CA GLN A 738 -35.00 -12.26 -68.13
C GLN A 738 -35.80 -13.57 -68.01
N GLY A 739 -35.13 -14.70 -67.75
CA GLY A 739 -35.78 -16.01 -67.63
C GLY A 739 -35.86 -16.84 -68.92
N TRP A 740 -34.99 -16.60 -69.90
CA TRP A 740 -34.95 -17.33 -71.19
C TRP A 740 -36.27 -17.28 -72.01
N ASP A 741 -36.98 -16.15 -72.00
CA ASP A 741 -38.11 -15.88 -72.88
C ASP A 741 -37.66 -15.21 -74.20
N PRO A 742 -37.82 -15.88 -75.36
CA PRO A 742 -37.38 -15.37 -76.66
C PRO A 742 -38.22 -14.17 -77.16
N ALA A 743 -39.39 -13.94 -76.59
CA ALA A 743 -40.28 -12.84 -76.98
C ALA A 743 -40.16 -11.61 -76.07
N ALA A 744 -39.51 -11.74 -74.91
CA ALA A 744 -39.51 -10.71 -73.87
C ALA A 744 -38.75 -9.44 -74.28
N THR A 745 -37.63 -9.57 -74.99
CA THR A 745 -36.72 -8.45 -75.26
C THR A 745 -36.34 -8.39 -76.74
N ALA A 746 -36.82 -7.35 -77.43
CA ALA A 746 -36.39 -7.00 -78.78
C ALA A 746 -35.13 -6.12 -78.73
N CYS A 747 -34.14 -6.41 -79.57
CA CYS A 747 -32.92 -5.61 -79.74
C CYS A 747 -33.21 -4.37 -80.60
N ALA A 748 -32.55 -3.27 -80.28
CA ALA A 748 -32.61 -2.04 -81.06
C ALA A 748 -31.76 -2.17 -82.33
N ASP A 749 -32.31 -1.80 -83.49
CA ASP A 749 -31.57 -1.72 -84.76
C ASP A 749 -30.76 -0.43 -84.81
N LEU A 750 -29.43 -0.55 -84.84
CA LEU A 750 -28.49 0.58 -84.93
C LEU A 750 -28.19 0.97 -86.38
N GLY A 751 -28.72 0.24 -87.36
CA GLY A 751 -28.39 0.38 -88.78
C GLY A 751 -27.18 -0.45 -89.20
N GLY A 752 -26.99 -0.62 -90.51
CA GLY A 752 -25.86 -1.41 -91.06
C GLY A 752 -25.94 -2.92 -90.76
N GLY A 753 -27.07 -3.42 -90.26
CA GLY A 753 -27.26 -4.82 -89.86
C GLY A 753 -26.86 -5.12 -88.42
N VAL A 754 -26.52 -4.12 -87.60
CA VAL A 754 -26.13 -4.30 -86.19
C VAL A 754 -27.32 -4.06 -85.27
N TYR A 755 -27.52 -4.99 -84.33
CA TYR A 755 -28.58 -4.92 -83.32
C TYR A 755 -27.97 -4.91 -81.92
N GLU A 756 -28.58 -4.16 -81.00
CA GLU A 756 -28.07 -3.93 -79.65
C GLU A 756 -29.12 -4.18 -78.57
N TYR A 757 -28.68 -4.72 -77.44
CA TYR A 757 -29.40 -4.67 -76.19
C TYR A 757 -28.47 -4.25 -75.05
N ALA A 758 -28.84 -3.18 -74.34
CA ALA A 758 -28.12 -2.70 -73.17
C ALA A 758 -28.90 -3.03 -71.88
N ILE A 759 -28.21 -3.60 -70.89
CA ILE A 759 -28.80 -4.01 -69.60
C ILE A 759 -27.82 -3.74 -68.46
N ALA A 760 -28.31 -3.27 -67.32
CA ALA A 760 -27.50 -3.15 -66.11
C ALA A 760 -27.51 -4.47 -65.34
N LEU A 761 -26.34 -5.10 -65.15
CA LEU A 761 -26.20 -6.39 -64.48
C LEU A 761 -25.20 -6.29 -63.32
N ALA A 762 -25.46 -7.05 -62.25
CA ALA A 762 -24.51 -7.19 -61.14
C ALA A 762 -23.29 -8.02 -61.58
N PRO A 763 -22.12 -7.91 -60.92
CA PRO A 763 -20.96 -8.77 -61.19
C PRO A 763 -21.34 -10.25 -61.21
N GLY A 764 -20.93 -10.94 -62.26
CA GLY A 764 -21.32 -12.31 -62.49
C GLY A 764 -21.17 -12.75 -63.93
N THR A 765 -21.34 -14.04 -64.16
CA THR A 765 -21.32 -14.66 -65.48
C THR A 765 -22.75 -14.88 -65.96
N TYR A 766 -23.10 -14.29 -67.10
CA TYR A 766 -24.42 -14.38 -67.68
C TYR A 766 -24.36 -15.06 -69.04
N GLU A 767 -25.30 -15.97 -69.26
CA GLU A 767 -25.48 -16.64 -70.54
C GLU A 767 -26.67 -16.05 -71.31
N TYR A 768 -26.53 -15.96 -72.64
CA TYR A 768 -27.55 -15.43 -73.53
C TYR A 768 -27.45 -15.94 -74.96
N LYS A 769 -28.48 -15.68 -75.76
CA LYS A 769 -28.58 -15.96 -77.20
C LYS A 769 -29.32 -14.82 -77.91
N PHE A 770 -28.85 -14.45 -79.08
CA PHE A 770 -29.62 -13.70 -80.06
C PHE A 770 -30.52 -14.63 -80.87
N ILE A 771 -31.68 -14.11 -81.27
CA ILE A 771 -32.74 -14.85 -81.95
C ILE A 771 -33.21 -14.01 -83.13
N ASN A 772 -33.20 -14.61 -84.32
CA ASN A 772 -33.77 -13.99 -85.50
C ASN A 772 -35.28 -14.23 -85.54
N GLY A 773 -36.05 -13.27 -85.02
CA GLY A 773 -37.47 -13.39 -84.72
C GLY A 773 -37.73 -13.28 -83.21
N ASN A 774 -38.85 -13.80 -82.74
CA ASN A 774 -39.27 -13.73 -81.34
C ASN A 774 -39.71 -15.09 -80.75
N ALA A 775 -39.31 -16.20 -81.37
CA ALA A 775 -39.63 -17.56 -80.95
C ALA A 775 -38.44 -18.49 -81.14
N TRP A 776 -38.39 -19.57 -80.36
CA TRP A 776 -37.35 -20.60 -80.50
C TRP A 776 -37.44 -21.34 -81.84
N GLY A 777 -36.28 -21.75 -82.37
CA GLY A 777 -36.16 -22.44 -83.65
C GLY A 777 -35.26 -21.72 -84.65
N ASP A 778 -35.12 -20.40 -84.50
CA ASP A 778 -34.19 -19.55 -85.25
C ASP A 778 -33.18 -18.86 -84.31
N ASP A 779 -32.90 -19.42 -83.13
CA ASP A 779 -31.89 -18.94 -82.19
C ASP A 779 -30.47 -19.31 -82.64
N GLU A 780 -29.50 -18.48 -82.28
CA GLU A 780 -28.11 -18.74 -82.66
C GLU A 780 -27.51 -19.94 -81.90
N TYR A 781 -26.56 -20.62 -82.53
CA TYR A 781 -25.69 -21.61 -81.88
C TYR A 781 -24.23 -21.19 -82.08
N VAL A 782 -23.55 -20.83 -81.00
CA VAL A 782 -22.20 -20.26 -81.05
C VAL A 782 -21.16 -21.23 -80.50
N ASN A 783 -20.07 -21.42 -81.22
CA ASN A 783 -18.92 -22.24 -80.79
C ASN A 783 -17.65 -21.39 -80.80
N GLY A 784 -16.89 -21.41 -79.70
CA GLY A 784 -15.69 -20.58 -79.51
C GLY A 784 -15.58 -20.01 -78.10
N ASP A 785 -14.60 -19.13 -77.88
CA ASP A 785 -14.24 -18.62 -76.55
C ASP A 785 -15.31 -17.72 -75.91
N CYS A 786 -16.24 -17.18 -76.71
CA CYS A 786 -17.38 -16.42 -76.23
C CYS A 786 -18.60 -17.29 -75.87
N SER A 787 -18.48 -18.62 -75.90
CA SER A 787 -19.56 -19.59 -75.65
C SER A 787 -19.29 -20.44 -74.41
N ASN A 788 -20.36 -20.91 -73.74
CA ASN A 788 -20.26 -21.83 -72.60
C ASN A 788 -19.94 -23.29 -73.00
N GLY A 789 -19.66 -23.56 -74.28
CA GLY A 789 -19.48 -24.91 -74.84
C GLY A 789 -20.78 -25.65 -75.15
N GLY A 790 -21.94 -25.07 -74.83
CA GLY A 790 -23.29 -25.59 -75.12
C GLY A 790 -24.06 -24.79 -76.17
N GLY A 791 -23.44 -23.78 -76.77
CA GLY A 791 -24.06 -22.94 -77.82
C GLY A 791 -24.60 -21.59 -77.34
N ASN A 792 -24.59 -21.31 -76.03
CA ASN A 792 -24.98 -20.01 -75.46
C ASN A 792 -23.76 -19.09 -75.42
N ARG A 793 -23.95 -17.81 -75.72
CA ARG A 793 -22.92 -16.79 -75.48
C ARG A 793 -22.78 -16.53 -73.98
N VAL A 794 -21.57 -16.16 -73.57
CA VAL A 794 -21.23 -15.82 -72.18
C VAL A 794 -20.70 -14.38 -72.13
N VAL A 795 -21.16 -13.62 -71.14
CA VAL A 795 -20.57 -12.34 -70.77
C VAL A 795 -20.21 -12.39 -69.28
N ILE A 796 -19.01 -11.90 -68.93
CA ILE A 796 -18.54 -11.82 -67.55
C ILE A 796 -18.52 -10.35 -67.17
N VAL A 797 -19.35 -9.98 -66.21
CA VAL A 797 -19.39 -8.65 -65.62
C VAL A 797 -18.53 -8.67 -64.37
N VAL A 798 -17.53 -7.79 -64.31
CA VAL A 798 -16.60 -7.70 -63.17
C VAL A 798 -16.81 -6.39 -62.40
N ASP A 799 -16.32 -5.27 -62.93
CA ASP A 799 -16.25 -4.00 -62.21
C ASP A 799 -16.32 -2.76 -63.13
N ALA A 800 -16.72 -2.94 -64.40
CA ALA A 800 -16.87 -1.86 -65.37
C ALA A 800 -17.91 -2.20 -66.44
N ALA A 801 -18.32 -1.17 -67.21
CA ALA A 801 -19.15 -1.36 -68.39
C ALA A 801 -18.53 -2.43 -69.31
N THR A 802 -19.32 -3.45 -69.65
CA THR A 802 -18.83 -4.64 -70.36
C THR A 802 -19.56 -4.77 -71.69
N GLY A 803 -18.83 -4.89 -72.79
CA GLY A 803 -19.41 -5.17 -74.11
C GLY A 803 -19.00 -6.54 -74.62
N ASN A 804 -19.80 -7.15 -75.47
CA ASN A 804 -19.43 -8.39 -76.18
C ASN A 804 -18.75 -8.11 -77.54
N GLY A 805 -18.40 -6.86 -77.85
CA GLY A 805 -17.99 -6.44 -79.20
C GLY A 805 -19.20 -6.40 -80.15
N THR A 806 -18.96 -6.57 -81.45
CA THR A 806 -20.03 -6.64 -82.47
C THR A 806 -19.93 -7.93 -83.28
N PRO A 807 -19.98 -9.11 -82.63
CA PRO A 807 -19.73 -10.39 -83.27
C PRO A 807 -20.79 -10.72 -84.30
N CYS A 808 -20.42 -11.54 -85.30
CA CYS A 808 -21.37 -12.03 -86.28
C CYS A 808 -22.39 -13.00 -85.67
N TYR A 809 -23.60 -13.02 -86.22
CA TYR A 809 -24.61 -14.00 -85.83
C TYR A 809 -24.06 -15.43 -85.95
N THR A 810 -24.23 -16.26 -84.91
CA THR A 810 -23.66 -17.62 -84.78
C THR A 810 -22.13 -17.74 -84.63
N SER A 811 -21.39 -16.62 -84.55
CA SER A 811 -19.92 -16.62 -84.39
C SER A 811 -19.46 -15.82 -83.17
N CYS A 812 -18.27 -16.14 -82.65
CA CYS A 812 -17.55 -15.29 -81.70
C CYS A 812 -16.73 -14.18 -82.37
N ASP A 813 -16.47 -14.32 -83.67
CA ASP A 813 -15.67 -13.38 -84.45
C ASP A 813 -16.57 -12.33 -85.14
N ASP A 814 -15.99 -11.19 -85.49
CA ASP A 814 -16.65 -10.18 -86.31
C ASP A 814 -17.04 -10.75 -87.70
N CYS A 815 -18.12 -10.25 -88.31
CA CYS A 815 -18.50 -10.67 -89.66
C CYS A 815 -17.36 -10.37 -90.64
N ALA A 816 -17.15 -11.26 -91.61
CA ALA A 816 -16.07 -11.07 -92.57
C ALA A 816 -16.29 -9.74 -93.33
N PRO A 817 -15.28 -8.86 -93.43
CA PRO A 817 -15.44 -7.62 -94.17
C PRO A 817 -15.75 -7.95 -95.63
N VAL A 818 -16.73 -7.25 -96.22
CA VAL A 818 -17.00 -7.36 -97.66
C VAL A 818 -15.75 -6.87 -98.39
N VAL A 819 -14.95 -7.78 -98.95
CA VAL A 819 -13.75 -7.43 -99.72
C VAL A 819 -14.19 -6.79 -101.03
N VAL A 820 -13.95 -5.50 -101.16
CA VAL A 820 -14.14 -4.72 -102.38
C VAL A 820 -12.75 -4.45 -102.95
N MET A 821 -12.41 -5.22 -103.99
CA MET A 821 -11.15 -5.09 -104.72
C MET A 821 -11.16 -3.83 -105.57
N GLY A 822 -10.11 -3.01 -105.49
CA GLY A 822 -9.91 -1.84 -106.34
C GLY A 822 -8.85 -0.91 -105.75
N CYS A 823 -8.43 0.12 -106.51
CA CYS A 823 -7.37 1.01 -106.05
C CYS A 823 -7.75 1.77 -104.77
N THR A 824 -7.04 1.53 -103.66
CA THR A 824 -7.31 2.13 -102.34
C THR A 824 -6.59 3.46 -102.09
N TYR A 825 -5.73 3.90 -103.01
CA TYR A 825 -4.95 5.13 -102.89
C TYR A 825 -5.72 6.32 -103.44
N ASP A 826 -6.09 7.28 -102.58
CA ASP A 826 -6.88 8.47 -102.94
C ASP A 826 -6.26 9.34 -104.05
N ALA A 827 -4.93 9.28 -104.18
CA ALA A 827 -4.13 10.00 -105.16
C ALA A 827 -4.07 9.33 -106.55
N ALA A 828 -4.62 8.12 -106.71
CA ALA A 828 -4.67 7.44 -108.01
C ALA A 828 -5.83 7.97 -108.87
N ASP A 829 -5.60 8.05 -110.18
CA ASP A 829 -6.61 8.50 -111.15
C ASP A 829 -7.84 7.57 -111.19
N ASN A 830 -7.69 6.32 -110.73
CA ASN A 830 -8.75 5.33 -110.62
C ASN A 830 -9.03 4.89 -109.17
N TYR A 831 -8.78 5.76 -108.19
CA TYR A 831 -9.15 5.55 -106.79
C TYR A 831 -10.63 5.13 -106.65
N ASN A 832 -10.86 4.06 -105.89
CA ASN A 832 -12.20 3.61 -105.51
C ASN A 832 -12.40 3.76 -104.00
N ALA A 833 -13.21 4.74 -103.60
CA ALA A 833 -13.52 5.00 -102.19
C ALA A 833 -14.28 3.87 -101.47
N ALA A 834 -14.81 2.90 -102.20
CA ALA A 834 -15.44 1.70 -101.63
C ALA A 834 -14.47 0.52 -101.53
N ALA A 835 -13.28 0.59 -102.12
CA ALA A 835 -12.29 -0.48 -102.08
C ALA A 835 -11.59 -0.52 -100.71
N ASN A 836 -11.51 -1.72 -100.13
CA ASN A 836 -10.84 -1.96 -98.85
C ASN A 836 -9.67 -2.94 -98.95
N ASP A 837 -9.35 -3.39 -100.17
CA ASP A 837 -8.19 -4.20 -100.49
C ASP A 837 -7.68 -3.84 -101.90
N ASP A 838 -6.40 -3.48 -102.01
CA ASP A 838 -5.81 -3.04 -103.28
C ASP A 838 -5.58 -4.24 -104.21
N ASP A 839 -6.14 -4.16 -105.41
CA ASP A 839 -6.02 -5.20 -106.42
C ASP A 839 -4.85 -4.97 -107.38
N GLY A 840 -4.03 -3.94 -107.11
CA GLY A 840 -2.87 -3.56 -107.91
C GLY A 840 -3.24 -2.85 -109.20
N SER A 841 -4.49 -2.41 -109.34
CA SER A 841 -4.98 -1.71 -110.54
C SER A 841 -4.69 -0.20 -110.53
N CYS A 842 -4.11 0.37 -109.48
CA CYS A 842 -3.90 1.82 -109.35
C CYS A 842 -3.11 2.45 -110.53
N GLU A 843 -3.71 3.45 -111.18
CA GLU A 843 -3.11 4.25 -112.24
C GLU A 843 -2.79 5.66 -111.72
N PHE A 844 -1.56 6.14 -111.91
CA PHE A 844 -1.13 7.48 -111.51
C PHE A 844 -0.53 8.22 -112.71
N SER A 845 -1.15 9.30 -113.19
CA SER A 845 -0.69 10.07 -114.34
C SER A 845 0.37 11.11 -113.97
N GLY A 846 1.63 10.69 -114.03
CA GLY A 846 2.78 11.58 -114.23
C GLY A 846 3.79 11.66 -113.08
N GLY A 847 4.93 10.98 -113.27
CA GLY A 847 6.18 11.25 -112.55
C GLY A 847 6.21 10.78 -111.09
N SER A 848 7.20 9.95 -110.78
CA SER A 848 7.49 9.40 -109.45
C SER A 848 7.34 10.41 -108.29
N ASP A 849 6.82 9.97 -107.15
CA ASP A 849 7.64 9.48 -106.04
C ASP A 849 6.74 8.69 -105.06
N CYS A 850 7.20 7.53 -104.57
CA CYS A 850 6.48 6.81 -103.53
C CYS A 850 6.46 7.67 -102.25
N VAL A 851 5.31 7.79 -101.59
CA VAL A 851 5.01 8.74 -100.49
C VAL A 851 6.01 8.70 -99.30
N GLY A 852 6.82 7.65 -99.17
CA GLY A 852 7.82 7.47 -98.11
C GLY A 852 9.28 7.69 -98.52
N ASP A 853 9.54 8.22 -99.71
CA ASP A 853 10.88 8.62 -100.17
C ASP A 853 11.11 10.10 -99.80
N LEU A 854 11.79 10.31 -98.68
CA LEU A 854 12.02 11.63 -98.08
C LEU A 854 13.31 12.29 -98.60
N ASP A 855 14.22 11.53 -99.21
CA ASP A 855 15.45 12.05 -99.81
C ASP A 855 15.42 12.16 -101.34
N GLY A 856 14.36 11.66 -101.98
CA GLY A 856 14.02 11.84 -103.39
C GLY A 856 14.85 10.96 -104.32
N ASP A 857 15.30 9.79 -103.86
CA ASP A 857 16.15 8.87 -104.64
C ASP A 857 15.38 7.80 -105.44
N GLY A 858 14.04 7.78 -105.29
CA GLY A 858 13.10 6.90 -105.95
C GLY A 858 12.81 5.60 -105.21
N VAL A 859 13.28 5.42 -103.96
CA VAL A 859 13.00 4.23 -103.13
C VAL A 859 12.85 4.57 -101.64
N SER A 860 11.75 4.14 -101.00
CA SER A 860 11.62 4.25 -99.53
C SER A 860 12.47 3.19 -98.81
N ALA A 861 13.58 3.60 -98.21
CA ALA A 861 14.56 2.73 -97.57
C ALA A 861 14.93 3.20 -96.15
N THR A 862 15.86 2.50 -95.50
CA THR A 862 16.31 2.83 -94.12
C THR A 862 16.86 4.25 -94.01
N ALA A 863 17.34 4.84 -95.11
CA ALA A 863 17.82 6.22 -95.16
C ALA A 863 16.69 7.23 -94.90
N ASP A 864 15.53 7.06 -95.52
CA ASP A 864 14.33 7.89 -95.31
C ASP A 864 13.81 7.79 -93.89
N LEU A 865 13.79 6.58 -93.34
CA LEU A 865 13.35 6.35 -91.96
C LEU A 865 14.26 7.06 -90.94
N LEU A 866 15.57 7.08 -91.20
CA LEU A 866 16.53 7.82 -90.38
C LEU A 866 16.36 9.34 -90.52
N LEU A 867 15.99 9.83 -91.71
CA LEU A 867 15.67 11.23 -91.94
C LEU A 867 14.44 11.66 -91.12
N PHE A 868 13.38 10.85 -91.14
CA PHE A 868 12.17 11.08 -90.36
C PHE A 868 12.43 11.04 -88.84
N LEU A 869 13.15 10.03 -88.35
CA LEU A 869 13.47 9.91 -86.91
C LEU A 869 14.35 11.05 -86.39
N SER A 870 15.12 11.71 -87.26
CA SER A 870 15.95 12.86 -86.87
C SER A 870 15.14 14.10 -86.49
N VAL A 871 13.91 14.22 -87.00
CA VAL A 871 12.99 15.33 -86.72
C VAL A 871 11.77 14.91 -85.89
N PHE A 872 11.62 13.60 -85.62
CA PHE A 872 10.52 13.05 -84.85
C PHE A 872 10.60 13.50 -83.38
N GLY A 873 9.57 14.20 -82.91
CA GLY A 873 9.52 14.81 -81.57
C GLY A 873 9.95 16.28 -81.50
N SER A 874 10.30 16.90 -82.63
CA SER A 874 10.47 18.36 -82.71
C SER A 874 9.12 19.06 -82.53
N SER A 875 9.04 20.07 -81.66
CA SER A 875 7.85 20.91 -81.57
C SER A 875 7.75 21.83 -82.80
N CYS A 876 6.74 21.61 -83.63
CA CYS A 876 6.33 22.56 -84.66
C CYS A 876 5.46 23.64 -84.00
N ASN A 877 5.72 24.92 -84.27
CA ASN A 877 4.80 25.99 -83.91
C ASN A 877 3.57 26.00 -84.82
#